data_AF-A0A1A9WMJ1-F1
#
_entry.id   AF-A0A1A9WMJ1-F1
#
_cell.length_a   1.000
_cell.length_b   1.000
_cell.length_c   1.000
_cell.angle_alpha   90.00
_cell.angle_beta   90.00
_cell.angle_gamma   90.00
#
_symmetry.space_group_name_H-M   'P 1'
#
loop_
_entity.id
_entity.type
_entity.pdbx_description
1 polymer ?
#
loop_
_entity_poly.entity_id
_entity_poly.type
_entity_poly.pdbx_seq_one_letter_code
_entity_poly.pdbx_strand_id
1 'polypeptide(L)'
;VIYNSSAQLSEEYIETYPSTKPIKRFRSAASSSSSFTSTVKPRIFIFNKTTIAPHVMNTSKILSQLSCRLPREIKPRQYQLRLQPDLKNRTFDGNVKIHLEVLKPISFIPVHAKYLKVDTEEFWQLDETNTPLRKIIPVLTFSYPDCEYWVTEFSEPLQIGNYSLLLNFKGSMAYRIVGLYQSSYWDEARNKERWIATSKFEPTYARQAFPCFDEPSMKARFSITVIRPTGDNYHALSNMNVLEENPIDENFTATKFADSVPMSTYLVCFIVSDFANQSKLVRGMMDGAKDFEMRVFATASQVNKVEYALNVSVGITEYYIEYFNISYPLPKLDMAAIPDFVSGAMEHWGLVTYRETSLLYDKAISSSANKQRVAVVIAHELAHMWFGNLVGYYLVNYPEDMWRALNSALIETRDAFSAADRAHLISDVFALADASQLNYSIALDLSKYLENEVEYVPWSVGVSRLANIRNLVYYTELYSNFVNYARQLLNNVYEKVSWDVGDDHLENLLRVSVLKALCAFGHSQALGEAHKRFVQWLENPQERPHPDIRSAVYYYGMKIGGTEEIWQQVWKLFVNEQDAQEKVKLMEALAAINEPWILQRYINLAWNESYVRSQDYFSCLQFIAQNRVGHGLIWDYVRENWPRLVERFGINERYMGRMIPAITSRFATQTKLDEMESFFAKYPEAGAGTAARKEALENVKNNIKWLEQNKDHVGKWLESQQTLQMNKKVIQQNI
;
A
#
# COMPACT_ATOMS: atom_id res chain seq x y z
N VAL A 1 0.82 -1.29 -31.68
CA VAL A 1 -0.15 -2.12 -32.44
C VAL A 1 -1.53 -1.52 -32.23
N ILE A 2 -2.12 -0.96 -33.29
CA ILE A 2 -3.37 -0.18 -33.28
C ILE A 2 -4.55 -1.15 -33.19
N TYR A 3 -5.48 -0.96 -32.24
CA TYR A 3 -6.73 -1.72 -32.18
C TYR A 3 -7.92 -0.80 -32.43
N ASN A 4 -8.67 -1.15 -33.49
CA ASN A 4 -9.90 -0.54 -33.94
C ASN A 4 -11.07 -0.98 -33.04
N SER A 5 -11.89 -0.01 -32.63
CA SER A 5 -13.11 -0.19 -31.85
C SER A 5 -14.34 -0.31 -32.75
N SER A 6 -15.10 -1.41 -32.65
CA SER A 6 -16.52 -1.42 -33.03
C SER A 6 -17.20 -2.69 -32.51
N ALA A 7 -17.99 -2.58 -31.45
CA ALA A 7 -19.06 -3.53 -31.15
C ALA A 7 -20.23 -2.75 -30.52
N GLN A 8 -21.38 -2.83 -31.19
CA GLN A 8 -22.64 -2.14 -30.89
C GLN A 8 -23.25 -2.66 -29.58
N LEU A 9 -23.78 -1.73 -28.78
CA LEU A 9 -24.62 -2.00 -27.61
C LEU A 9 -26.07 -2.15 -28.07
N SER A 10 -26.74 -3.23 -27.66
CA SER A 10 -28.20 -3.36 -27.69
C SER A 10 -28.75 -3.22 -26.27
N GLU A 11 -29.77 -2.39 -26.14
CA GLU A 11 -30.54 -2.09 -24.94
C GLU A 11 -31.36 -3.30 -24.46
N GLU A 12 -31.43 -3.52 -23.15
CA GLU A 12 -32.68 -3.57 -22.34
C GLU A 12 -32.46 -4.28 -20.99
N TYR A 13 -33.31 -3.90 -20.04
CA TYR A 13 -33.57 -4.43 -18.69
C TYR A 13 -33.16 -3.53 -17.51
N ILE A 14 -34.15 -2.74 -17.09
CA ILE A 14 -34.26 -1.99 -15.84
C ILE A 14 -35.04 -2.87 -14.85
N GLU A 15 -34.43 -3.28 -13.75
CA GLU A 15 -35.15 -3.72 -12.54
C GLU A 15 -34.61 -3.01 -11.29
N THR A 16 -35.53 -2.36 -10.59
CA THR A 16 -35.34 -1.56 -9.39
C THR A 16 -35.23 -2.43 -8.12
N TYR A 17 -34.15 -2.27 -7.34
CA TYR A 17 -34.04 -2.84 -5.98
C TYR A 17 -34.38 -1.81 -4.89
N PRO A 18 -35.10 -2.20 -3.82
CA PRO A 18 -35.50 -1.30 -2.74
C PRO A 18 -34.37 -1.06 -1.71
N SER A 19 -34.27 0.19 -1.26
CA SER A 19 -33.39 0.70 -0.21
C SER A 19 -33.56 -0.02 1.13
N THR A 20 -32.47 -0.59 1.67
CA THR A 20 -32.39 -1.12 3.03
C THR A 20 -32.14 0.01 4.05
N LYS A 21 -32.94 0.01 5.12
CA LYS A 21 -32.85 0.96 6.25
C LYS A 21 -31.59 0.70 7.11
N PRO A 22 -31.03 1.72 7.79
CA PRO A 22 -29.89 1.55 8.69
C PRO A 22 -30.25 0.72 9.95
N ILE A 23 -29.37 -0.24 10.28
CA ILE A 23 -29.42 -1.09 11.47
C ILE A 23 -29.06 -0.25 12.71
N LYS A 24 -30.01 -0.11 13.65
CA LYS A 24 -29.73 0.40 14.99
C LYS A 24 -29.11 -0.72 15.85
N ARG A 25 -27.97 -0.43 16.48
CA ARG A 25 -27.40 -1.28 17.55
C ARG A 25 -28.38 -1.31 18.74
N PHE A 26 -28.81 -2.48 19.16
CA PHE A 26 -29.38 -2.72 20.49
C PHE A 26 -28.38 -3.50 21.33
N ARG A 27 -28.10 -3.03 22.55
CA ARG A 27 -27.83 -3.89 23.71
C ARG A 27 -28.59 -3.35 24.92
N SER A 28 -29.10 -4.28 25.70
CA SER A 28 -29.91 -4.13 26.91
C SER A 28 -29.10 -3.58 28.09
N ALA A 29 -29.65 -2.58 28.78
CA ALA A 29 -29.46 -2.39 30.22
C ALA A 29 -30.77 -1.78 30.79
N ALA A 30 -31.18 -2.28 31.95
CA ALA A 30 -32.49 -2.04 32.54
C ALA A 30 -32.73 -0.57 32.96
N SER A 31 -33.99 -0.15 32.74
CA SER A 31 -34.80 0.88 33.41
C SER A 31 -34.13 2.14 34.01
N SER A 32 -34.35 3.29 33.36
CA SER A 32 -35.19 4.38 33.91
C SER A 32 -35.37 5.48 32.86
N SER A 33 -36.59 6.00 32.80
CA SER A 33 -37.13 6.87 31.75
C SER A 33 -36.85 8.36 31.99
N SER A 34 -36.34 9.07 30.98
CA SER A 34 -36.88 10.39 30.59
C SER A 34 -36.42 10.75 29.18
N SER A 35 -37.37 11.24 28.39
CA SER A 35 -37.31 11.44 26.93
C SER A 35 -36.84 12.84 26.56
N PHE A 36 -35.83 12.95 25.69
CA PHE A 36 -35.67 14.10 24.80
C PHE A 36 -35.30 13.61 23.40
N THR A 37 -36.26 13.71 22.47
CA THR A 37 -36.10 13.39 21.05
C THR A 37 -35.68 14.62 20.27
N SER A 38 -34.48 14.61 19.71
CA SER A 38 -34.12 15.38 18.51
C SER A 38 -33.29 14.47 17.60
N THR A 39 -33.92 13.96 16.53
CA THR A 39 -33.24 13.14 15.52
C THR A 39 -33.11 13.94 14.23
N VAL A 40 -31.94 14.56 14.04
CA VAL A 40 -31.53 15.06 12.72
C VAL A 40 -31.00 13.87 11.93
N LYS A 41 -31.72 13.44 10.88
CA LYS A 41 -31.25 12.41 9.94
C LYS A 41 -30.14 12.99 9.04
N PRO A 42 -28.99 12.31 8.88
CA PRO A 42 -27.97 12.76 7.93
C PRO A 42 -28.47 12.62 6.49
N ARG A 43 -28.35 13.69 5.69
CA ARG A 43 -28.60 13.66 4.24
C ARG A 43 -27.41 12.97 3.55
N ILE A 44 -27.58 11.69 3.19
CA ILE A 44 -26.66 11.01 2.28
C ILE A 44 -26.96 11.52 0.87
N PHE A 45 -26.01 12.21 0.24
CA PHE A 45 -26.10 12.56 -1.18
C PHE A 45 -25.76 11.32 -2.00
N ILE A 46 -26.77 10.67 -2.59
CA ILE A 46 -26.57 9.60 -3.58
C ILE A 46 -26.26 10.29 -4.91
N PHE A 47 -25.00 10.25 -5.35
CA PHE A 47 -24.66 10.65 -6.72
C PHE A 47 -25.06 9.50 -7.67
N ASN A 48 -26.23 9.59 -8.28
CA ASN A 48 -26.62 8.71 -9.39
C ASN A 48 -25.60 8.84 -10.54
N LYS A 49 -25.49 7.79 -11.37
CA LYS A 49 -24.78 7.80 -12.66
C LYS A 49 -25.14 9.10 -13.38
N THR A 50 -24.24 10.07 -13.33
CA THR A 50 -24.56 11.43 -13.72
C THR A 50 -24.43 11.46 -15.23
N THR A 51 -25.56 11.52 -15.94
CA THR A 51 -25.57 11.77 -17.38
C THR A 51 -25.55 13.28 -17.60
N ILE A 52 -25.01 13.72 -18.75
CA ILE A 52 -25.06 15.13 -19.15
C ILE A 52 -26.53 15.58 -19.12
N ALA A 53 -26.79 16.74 -18.52
CA ALA A 53 -28.16 17.22 -18.38
C ALA A 53 -28.79 17.48 -19.78
N PRO A 54 -30.06 17.12 -20.02
CA PRO A 54 -30.67 17.23 -21.36
C PRO A 54 -30.61 18.63 -21.98
N HIS A 55 -30.77 19.67 -21.17
CA HIS A 55 -30.66 21.05 -21.63
C HIS A 55 -29.23 21.40 -22.10
N VAL A 56 -28.19 20.81 -21.49
CA VAL A 56 -26.79 21.01 -21.91
C VAL A 56 -26.55 20.39 -23.27
N MET A 57 -27.05 19.16 -23.50
CA MET A 57 -26.93 18.48 -24.80
C MET A 57 -27.50 19.31 -25.96
N ASN A 58 -28.57 20.06 -25.70
CA ASN A 58 -29.23 20.88 -26.72
C ASN A 58 -28.61 22.29 -26.87
N THR A 59 -27.88 22.79 -25.86
CA THR A 59 -27.48 24.21 -25.80
C THR A 59 -25.97 24.41 -25.95
N SER A 60 -25.15 23.48 -25.46
CA SER A 60 -23.69 23.63 -25.48
C SER A 60 -23.13 23.42 -26.89
N LYS A 61 -22.25 24.33 -27.33
CA LYS A 61 -21.61 24.26 -28.67
C LYS A 61 -20.26 23.58 -28.64
N ILE A 62 -19.79 23.18 -27.46
CA ILE A 62 -18.41 22.68 -27.25
C ILE A 62 -18.35 21.20 -26.88
N LEU A 63 -19.48 20.50 -26.73
CA LEU A 63 -19.49 19.09 -26.30
C LEU A 63 -18.64 18.19 -27.19
N SER A 64 -18.69 18.37 -28.51
CA SER A 64 -17.86 17.61 -29.47
C SER A 64 -16.38 17.98 -29.43
N GLN A 65 -16.02 19.07 -28.76
CA GLN A 65 -14.63 19.54 -28.58
C GLN A 65 -14.01 19.02 -27.27
N LEU A 66 -14.82 18.50 -26.35
CA LEU A 66 -14.33 17.97 -25.07
C LEU A 66 -13.60 16.64 -25.26
N SER A 67 -12.42 16.55 -24.67
CA SER A 67 -11.60 15.34 -24.57
C SER A 67 -11.21 15.13 -23.11
N CYS A 68 -10.98 13.90 -22.68
CA CYS A 68 -10.60 13.62 -21.28
C CYS A 68 -9.16 14.03 -20.94
N ARG A 69 -8.44 14.64 -21.87
CA ARG A 69 -7.20 15.37 -21.60
C ARG A 69 -7.49 16.86 -21.66
N LEU A 70 -6.99 17.60 -20.67
CA LEU A 70 -7.20 19.03 -20.56
C LEU A 70 -6.63 19.76 -21.78
N PRO A 71 -7.29 20.85 -22.23
CA PRO A 71 -6.80 21.69 -23.32
C PRO A 71 -5.39 22.23 -23.05
N ARG A 72 -4.56 22.34 -24.09
CA ARG A 72 -3.20 22.90 -24.00
C ARG A 72 -3.17 24.43 -24.18
N GLU A 73 -4.31 24.99 -24.54
CA GLU A 73 -4.58 26.41 -24.75
C GLU A 73 -4.64 27.18 -23.44
N ILE A 74 -4.66 26.49 -22.29
CA ILE A 74 -4.80 27.09 -20.96
C ILE A 74 -3.70 26.61 -20.02
N LYS A 75 -3.26 27.49 -19.14
CA LYS A 75 -2.23 27.18 -18.15
C LYS A 75 -2.58 27.78 -16.78
N PRO A 76 -2.80 26.96 -15.73
CA PRO A 76 -2.96 27.49 -14.39
C PRO A 76 -1.65 28.11 -13.90
N ARG A 77 -1.78 29.22 -13.18
CA ARG A 77 -0.65 29.95 -12.59
C ARG A 77 -0.70 29.90 -11.07
N GLN A 78 -1.87 30.07 -10.47
CA GLN A 78 -2.06 30.03 -9.02
C GLN A 78 -3.46 29.57 -8.63
N TYR A 79 -3.53 28.80 -7.55
CA TYR A 79 -4.77 28.45 -6.87
C TYR A 79 -4.79 29.16 -5.52
N GLN A 80 -5.86 29.92 -5.25
CA GLN A 80 -6.19 30.40 -3.90
C GLN A 80 -7.32 29.53 -3.39
N LEU A 81 -7.00 28.62 -2.48
CA LEU A 81 -7.89 27.56 -2.03
C LEU A 81 -8.25 27.76 -0.57
N ARG A 82 -9.55 27.88 -0.29
CA ARG A 82 -10.10 27.88 1.07
C ARG A 82 -10.94 26.64 1.27
N LEU A 83 -10.65 25.88 2.31
CA LEU A 83 -11.30 24.59 2.60
C LEU A 83 -11.76 24.52 4.06
N GLN A 84 -12.98 24.06 4.30
CA GLN A 84 -13.56 23.87 5.63
C GLN A 84 -14.13 22.46 5.77
N PRO A 85 -13.35 21.51 6.32
CA PRO A 85 -13.85 20.18 6.67
C PRO A 85 -14.81 20.22 7.87
N ASP A 86 -15.94 19.54 7.74
CA ASP A 86 -16.87 19.25 8.84
C ASP A 86 -16.68 17.79 9.28
N LEU A 87 -15.91 17.62 10.35
CA LEU A 87 -15.59 16.31 10.93
C LEU A 87 -16.82 15.62 11.53
N LYS A 88 -17.88 16.34 11.88
CA LYS A 88 -19.09 15.75 12.47
C LYS A 88 -20.00 15.18 11.38
N ASN A 89 -20.21 15.93 10.31
CA ASN A 89 -21.12 15.56 9.23
C ASN A 89 -20.44 14.82 8.07
N ARG A 90 -19.10 14.73 8.07
CA ARG A 90 -18.29 14.08 7.02
C ARG A 90 -18.48 14.75 5.67
N THR A 91 -18.53 16.08 5.69
CA THR A 91 -18.69 16.95 4.53
C THR A 91 -17.62 18.02 4.54
N PHE A 92 -17.48 18.73 3.43
CA PHE A 92 -16.64 19.92 3.40
C PHE A 92 -17.20 20.93 2.42
N ASP A 93 -16.96 22.19 2.74
CA ASP A 93 -17.26 23.32 1.89
C ASP A 93 -15.94 24.02 1.55
N GLY A 94 -15.87 24.59 0.35
CA GLY A 94 -14.69 25.32 -0.06
C GLY A 94 -14.95 26.25 -1.23
N ASN A 95 -13.98 27.11 -1.47
CA ASN A 95 -13.90 27.90 -2.69
C ASN A 95 -12.48 27.89 -3.22
N VAL A 96 -12.36 27.98 -4.54
CA VAL A 96 -11.08 28.04 -5.22
C VAL A 96 -11.12 29.15 -6.27
N LYS A 97 -10.22 30.11 -6.14
CA LYS A 97 -9.93 31.08 -7.20
C LYS A 97 -8.69 30.64 -7.96
N ILE A 98 -8.86 30.36 -9.24
CA ILE A 98 -7.80 29.89 -10.13
C ILE A 98 -7.38 31.04 -11.03
N HIS A 99 -6.14 31.51 -10.88
CA HIS A 99 -5.51 32.41 -11.85
C HIS A 99 -4.93 31.55 -12.98
N LEU A 100 -5.33 31.84 -14.21
CA LEU A 100 -4.95 31.08 -15.40
C LEU A 100 -4.62 32.01 -16.55
N GLU A 101 -3.80 31.51 -17.46
CA GLU A 101 -3.43 32.17 -18.69
C GLU A 101 -4.04 31.42 -19.87
N VAL A 102 -4.68 32.16 -20.77
CA VAL A 102 -5.13 31.67 -22.07
C VAL A 102 -4.02 31.93 -23.06
N LEU A 103 -3.46 30.85 -23.63
CA LEU A 103 -2.34 30.85 -24.56
C LEU A 103 -2.80 30.92 -26.03
N LYS A 104 -4.01 30.43 -26.31
CA LYS A 104 -4.68 30.52 -27.61
C LYS A 104 -6.17 30.71 -27.41
N PRO A 105 -6.88 31.37 -28.34
CA PRO A 105 -8.30 31.60 -28.18
C PRO A 105 -9.11 30.32 -27.91
N ILE A 106 -9.92 30.33 -26.85
CA ILE A 106 -10.74 29.19 -26.42
C ILE A 106 -12.07 29.67 -25.84
N SER A 107 -13.17 28.97 -26.15
CA SER A 107 -14.53 29.36 -25.72
C SER A 107 -15.02 28.63 -24.49
N PHE A 108 -14.17 27.88 -23.80
CA PHE A 108 -14.54 27.16 -22.58
C PHE A 108 -13.33 26.92 -21.67
N ILE A 109 -13.58 26.76 -20.37
CA ILE A 109 -12.58 26.38 -19.38
C ILE A 109 -13.10 25.13 -18.65
N PRO A 110 -12.51 23.94 -18.92
CA PRO A 110 -12.82 22.73 -18.17
C PRO A 110 -11.87 22.59 -16.97
N VAL A 111 -12.41 22.23 -15.81
CA VAL A 111 -11.63 21.78 -14.65
C VAL A 111 -12.10 20.40 -14.23
N HIS A 112 -11.19 19.55 -13.76
CA HIS A 112 -11.59 18.27 -13.18
C HIS A 112 -12.33 18.49 -11.86
N ALA A 113 -13.48 17.85 -11.72
CA ALA A 113 -14.29 17.82 -10.51
C ALA A 113 -15.10 16.51 -10.46
N LYS A 114 -14.97 15.75 -9.37
CA LYS A 114 -15.66 14.47 -9.19
C LYS A 114 -16.27 14.37 -7.79
N TYR A 115 -17.54 13.99 -7.71
CA TYR A 115 -18.31 13.93 -6.45
C TYR A 115 -18.37 15.26 -5.69
N LEU A 116 -18.21 16.36 -6.43
CA LEU A 116 -18.35 17.72 -5.94
C LEU A 116 -19.61 18.34 -6.53
N LYS A 117 -20.29 19.14 -5.72
CA LYS A 117 -21.28 20.11 -6.20
C LYS A 117 -20.49 21.38 -6.45
N VAL A 118 -20.46 21.85 -7.68
CA VAL A 118 -19.62 22.97 -8.09
C VAL A 118 -20.51 24.06 -8.68
N ASP A 119 -20.24 25.30 -8.31
CA ASP A 119 -20.90 26.48 -8.84
C ASP A 119 -19.82 27.46 -9.31
N THR A 120 -19.94 27.95 -10.55
CA THR A 120 -19.08 29.04 -11.04
C THR A 120 -19.65 30.37 -10.57
N GLU A 121 -18.92 31.05 -9.71
CA GLU A 121 -19.35 32.32 -9.11
C GLU A 121 -18.94 33.52 -9.96
N GLU A 122 -17.64 33.57 -10.31
CA GLU A 122 -17.08 34.72 -11.04
C GLU A 122 -16.03 34.29 -12.04
N PHE A 123 -15.99 35.01 -13.17
CA PHE A 123 -14.91 34.93 -14.13
C PHE A 123 -14.49 36.34 -14.54
N TRP A 124 -13.20 36.64 -14.43
CA TRP A 124 -12.65 37.97 -14.71
C TRP A 124 -11.47 37.88 -15.66
N GLN A 125 -11.41 38.80 -16.61
CA GLN A 125 -10.16 39.15 -17.29
C GLN A 125 -9.30 40.00 -16.35
N LEU A 126 -8.00 39.72 -16.32
CA LEU A 126 -7.03 40.41 -15.49
C LEU A 126 -6.02 41.20 -16.34
N ASP A 127 -5.44 42.24 -15.76
CA ASP A 127 -4.28 42.92 -16.35
C ASP A 127 -2.96 42.18 -16.07
N GLU A 128 -1.84 42.77 -16.47
CA GLU A 128 -0.50 42.23 -16.24
C GLU A 128 -0.11 42.17 -14.75
N THR A 129 -0.78 42.95 -13.90
CA THR A 129 -0.59 42.96 -12.44
C THR A 129 -1.51 42.00 -11.69
N ASN A 130 -2.33 41.22 -12.41
CA ASN A 130 -3.40 40.35 -11.89
C ASN A 130 -4.58 41.12 -11.26
N THR A 131 -4.78 42.38 -11.62
CA THR A 131 -5.93 43.18 -11.19
C THR A 131 -7.14 42.94 -12.09
N PRO A 132 -8.37 42.79 -11.55
CA PRO A 132 -9.56 42.58 -12.38
C PRO A 132 -9.84 43.77 -13.31
N LEU A 133 -9.90 43.50 -14.62
CA LEU A 133 -10.24 44.48 -15.66
C LEU A 133 -11.72 44.43 -16.04
N ARG A 134 -12.21 43.23 -16.34
CA ARG A 134 -13.56 43.03 -16.88
C ARG A 134 -14.16 41.73 -16.38
N LYS A 135 -15.37 41.79 -15.81
CA LYS A 135 -16.16 40.60 -15.51
C LYS A 135 -16.74 40.03 -16.81
N ILE A 136 -16.59 38.73 -17.01
CA ILE A 136 -17.14 38.01 -18.16
C ILE A 136 -18.18 37.04 -17.61
N ILE A 137 -19.37 37.06 -18.21
CA ILE A 137 -20.48 36.20 -17.81
C ILE A 137 -20.42 34.94 -18.67
N PRO A 138 -20.24 33.74 -18.09
CA PRO A 138 -20.34 32.48 -18.82
C PRO A 138 -21.74 32.32 -19.43
N VAL A 139 -21.81 31.74 -20.62
CA VAL A 139 -23.11 31.42 -21.26
C VAL A 139 -23.73 30.16 -20.65
N LEU A 140 -22.90 29.21 -20.23
CA LEU A 140 -23.33 27.95 -19.63
C LEU A 140 -22.26 27.42 -18.68
N THR A 141 -22.68 26.79 -17.60
CA THR A 141 -21.80 26.04 -16.69
C THR A 141 -22.43 24.69 -16.39
N PHE A 142 -21.65 23.62 -16.46
CA PHE A 142 -22.21 22.28 -16.35
C PHE A 142 -21.18 21.21 -15.97
N SER A 143 -21.67 20.09 -15.42
CA SER A 143 -20.86 18.89 -15.23
C SER A 143 -20.82 18.05 -16.50
N TYR A 144 -19.63 17.57 -16.85
CA TYR A 144 -19.39 16.61 -17.93
C TYR A 144 -18.76 15.33 -17.33
N PRO A 145 -19.60 14.36 -16.91
CA PRO A 145 -19.16 13.27 -16.03
C PRO A 145 -18.20 12.27 -16.68
N ASP A 146 -18.28 12.07 -17.99
CA ASP A 146 -17.47 11.09 -18.72
C ASP A 146 -15.96 11.39 -18.63
N CYS A 147 -15.59 12.67 -18.57
CA CYS A 147 -14.22 13.12 -18.33
C CYS A 147 -14.04 13.76 -16.95
N GLU A 148 -15.02 13.61 -16.07
CA GLU A 148 -14.99 14.14 -14.70
C GLU A 148 -14.74 15.66 -14.66
N TYR A 149 -15.41 16.42 -15.53
CA TYR A 149 -15.26 17.87 -15.60
C TYR A 149 -16.41 18.65 -14.98
N TRP A 150 -16.08 19.85 -14.53
CA TRP A 150 -16.94 21.01 -14.51
C TRP A 150 -16.48 21.98 -15.62
N VAL A 151 -17.39 22.38 -16.50
CA VAL A 151 -17.10 23.19 -17.68
C VAL A 151 -17.76 24.55 -17.54
N THR A 152 -16.99 25.62 -17.81
CA THR A 152 -17.49 26.99 -17.95
C THR A 152 -17.36 27.41 -19.42
N GLU A 153 -18.48 27.58 -20.11
CA GLU A 153 -18.58 27.92 -21.54
C GLU A 153 -18.85 29.42 -21.74
N PHE A 154 -18.31 30.01 -22.80
CA PHE A 154 -18.43 31.43 -23.15
C PHE A 154 -19.03 31.61 -24.54
N SER A 155 -19.76 32.72 -24.74
CA SER A 155 -20.39 33.03 -26.03
C SER A 155 -19.37 33.33 -27.13
N GLU A 156 -18.25 33.96 -26.76
CA GLU A 156 -17.15 34.34 -27.64
C GLU A 156 -15.83 33.73 -27.13
N PRO A 157 -14.87 33.40 -28.02
CA PRO A 157 -13.56 32.92 -27.60
C PRO A 157 -12.84 33.92 -26.69
N LEU A 158 -12.38 33.45 -25.54
CA LEU A 158 -11.49 34.19 -24.66
C LEU A 158 -10.18 34.46 -25.40
N GLN A 159 -9.75 35.72 -25.43
CA GLN A 159 -8.51 36.11 -26.10
C GLN A 159 -7.29 35.76 -25.24
N ILE A 160 -6.11 35.76 -25.86
CA ILE A 160 -4.84 35.52 -25.17
C ILE A 160 -4.70 36.54 -24.02
N GLY A 161 -4.37 36.06 -22.82
CA GLY A 161 -4.24 36.91 -21.63
C GLY A 161 -4.48 36.20 -20.32
N ASN A 162 -4.52 36.98 -19.23
CA ASN A 162 -4.69 36.50 -17.86
C ASN A 162 -6.15 36.57 -17.43
N TYR A 163 -6.59 35.54 -16.71
CA TYR A 163 -7.96 35.42 -16.22
C TYR A 163 -7.99 34.85 -14.80
N SER A 164 -9.09 35.08 -14.09
CA SER A 164 -9.42 34.36 -12.86
C SER A 164 -10.78 33.70 -12.93
N LEU A 165 -10.86 32.47 -12.42
CA LEU A 165 -12.08 31.67 -12.29
C LEU A 165 -12.30 31.37 -10.80
N LEU A 166 -13.40 31.86 -10.23
CA LEU A 166 -13.82 31.57 -8.86
C LEU A 166 -14.93 30.51 -8.88
N LEU A 167 -14.67 29.39 -8.20
CA LEU A 167 -15.60 28.28 -8.04
C LEU A 167 -15.91 28.06 -6.56
N ASN A 168 -17.19 27.96 -6.23
CA ASN A 168 -17.64 27.41 -4.95
C ASN A 168 -17.89 25.92 -5.10
N PHE A 169 -17.58 25.15 -4.06
CA PHE A 169 -17.81 23.71 -4.09
C PHE A 169 -18.15 23.10 -2.73
N LYS A 170 -18.86 21.98 -2.78
CA LYS A 170 -19.18 21.14 -1.62
C LYS A 170 -18.93 19.68 -1.94
N GLY A 171 -18.36 18.94 -1.00
CA GLY A 171 -18.08 17.52 -1.14
C GLY A 171 -18.35 16.72 0.13
N SER A 172 -18.02 15.42 0.09
CA SER A 172 -18.17 14.50 1.22
C SER A 172 -16.89 13.71 1.46
N MET A 173 -16.55 13.55 2.74
CA MET A 173 -15.42 12.76 3.24
C MET A 173 -15.81 11.31 3.56
N ALA A 174 -17.06 10.91 3.27
CA ALA A 174 -17.61 9.62 3.71
C ALA A 174 -17.39 8.46 2.73
N TYR A 175 -16.79 8.71 1.56
CA TYR A 175 -16.75 7.73 0.46
C TYR A 175 -15.66 6.67 0.59
N ARG A 176 -14.40 7.08 0.42
CA ARG A 176 -13.23 6.20 0.36
C ARG A 176 -12.06 6.90 1.03
N ILE A 177 -11.01 6.14 1.32
CA ILE A 177 -9.73 6.64 1.87
C ILE A 177 -8.82 7.28 0.78
N VAL A 178 -9.43 8.03 -0.15
CA VAL A 178 -8.79 8.81 -1.24
C VAL A 178 -9.55 10.12 -1.43
N GLY A 179 -8.94 11.10 -2.10
CA GLY A 179 -9.48 12.47 -2.13
C GLY A 179 -9.29 13.13 -0.77
N LEU A 180 -10.21 14.00 -0.36
CA LEU A 180 -10.31 14.45 1.02
C LEU A 180 -11.24 13.52 1.78
N TYR A 181 -10.73 12.86 2.82
CA TYR A 181 -11.48 11.83 3.53
C TYR A 181 -11.32 11.96 5.05
N GLN A 182 -12.21 11.29 5.76
CA GLN A 182 -12.18 11.22 7.21
C GLN A 182 -11.56 9.89 7.66
N SER A 183 -10.71 9.98 8.68
CA SER A 183 -10.20 8.83 9.44
C SER A 183 -10.54 9.01 10.93
N SER A 184 -10.44 7.96 11.73
CA SER A 184 -10.63 8.06 13.17
C SER A 184 -9.64 7.22 13.96
N TYR A 185 -9.50 7.53 15.23
CA TYR A 185 -8.79 6.70 16.19
C TYR A 185 -9.43 6.79 17.57
N TRP A 186 -9.20 5.77 18.39
CA TRP A 186 -9.64 5.77 19.78
C TRP A 186 -8.62 6.47 20.67
N ASP A 187 -9.04 7.51 21.37
CA ASP A 187 -8.22 8.19 22.37
C ASP A 187 -8.55 7.62 23.76
N GLU A 188 -7.67 6.75 24.24
CA GLU A 188 -7.84 6.09 25.55
C GLU A 188 -7.81 7.09 26.71
N ALA A 189 -6.95 8.12 26.64
CA ALA A 189 -6.82 9.11 27.72
C ALA A 189 -8.10 9.93 27.87
N ARG A 190 -8.80 10.20 26.77
CA ARG A 190 -10.07 10.94 26.77
C ARG A 190 -11.30 10.04 26.73
N ASN A 191 -11.11 8.72 26.63
CA ASN A 191 -12.16 7.72 26.47
C ASN A 191 -13.19 8.08 25.38
N LYS A 192 -12.71 8.57 24.23
CA LYS A 192 -13.56 9.00 23.10
C LYS A 192 -12.93 8.72 21.75
N GLU A 193 -13.78 8.50 20.75
CA GLU A 193 -13.36 8.46 19.35
C GLU A 193 -13.00 9.87 18.86
N ARG A 194 -11.85 10.01 18.21
CA ARG A 194 -11.35 11.24 17.60
C ARG A 194 -11.44 11.13 16.09
N TRP A 195 -11.87 12.20 15.45
CA TRP A 195 -12.07 12.26 14.01
C TRP A 195 -11.05 13.21 13.40
N ILE A 196 -10.45 12.81 12.29
CA ILE A 196 -9.50 13.64 11.55
C ILE A 196 -9.96 13.76 10.10
N ALA A 197 -9.57 14.85 9.44
CA ALA A 197 -9.63 14.95 7.99
C ALA A 197 -8.21 14.86 7.44
N THR A 198 -8.02 14.11 6.36
CA THR A 198 -6.74 13.97 5.68
C THR A 198 -6.95 13.78 4.19
N SER A 199 -5.90 13.89 3.39
CA SER A 199 -5.98 13.82 1.93
C SER A 199 -5.03 12.81 1.31
N LYS A 200 -5.47 12.18 0.21
CA LYS A 200 -4.62 11.38 -0.69
C LYS A 200 -5.06 11.65 -2.13
N PHE A 201 -4.23 12.36 -2.90
CA PHE A 201 -4.61 12.82 -4.23
C PHE A 201 -4.04 12.03 -5.41
N GLU A 202 -2.87 11.41 -5.31
CA GLU A 202 -2.37 10.66 -6.48
C GLU A 202 -3.20 9.37 -6.76
N PRO A 203 -3.47 9.03 -8.03
CA PRO A 203 -3.04 9.77 -9.22
C PRO A 203 -3.95 10.94 -9.60
N THR A 204 -5.26 10.81 -9.43
CA THR A 204 -6.26 11.72 -10.01
C THR A 204 -7.41 12.00 -9.04
N TYR A 205 -7.11 12.16 -7.75
CA TYR A 205 -8.10 12.36 -6.70
C TYR A 205 -8.09 13.78 -6.11
N ALA A 206 -7.20 14.69 -6.54
CA ALA A 206 -7.31 16.10 -6.15
C ALA A 206 -8.65 16.69 -6.59
N ARG A 207 -9.13 16.28 -7.77
CA ARG A 207 -10.47 16.59 -8.31
C ARG A 207 -11.65 16.17 -7.43
N GLN A 208 -11.43 15.32 -6.41
CA GLN A 208 -12.46 14.95 -5.42
C GLN A 208 -12.47 15.86 -4.19
N ALA A 209 -11.45 16.72 -4.03
CA ALA A 209 -11.34 17.66 -2.92
C ALA A 209 -11.59 19.10 -3.36
N PHE A 210 -11.17 19.49 -4.56
CA PHE A 210 -11.44 20.80 -5.13
C PHE A 210 -11.39 20.75 -6.67
N PRO A 211 -12.19 21.59 -7.37
CA PRO A 211 -12.12 21.68 -8.83
C PRO A 211 -10.75 22.19 -9.28
N CYS A 212 -10.06 21.47 -10.17
CA CYS A 212 -8.70 21.83 -10.59
C CYS A 212 -8.27 21.25 -11.94
N PHE A 213 -7.17 21.76 -12.49
CA PHE A 213 -6.49 21.18 -13.64
C PHE A 213 -5.67 19.94 -13.21
N ASP A 214 -6.36 18.85 -12.89
CA ASP A 214 -5.79 17.65 -12.26
C ASP A 214 -4.98 16.75 -13.21
N GLU A 215 -3.95 17.32 -13.84
CA GLU A 215 -2.92 16.63 -14.62
C GLU A 215 -1.51 17.06 -14.16
N PRO A 216 -0.55 16.13 -13.99
CA PRO A 216 0.72 16.44 -13.35
C PRO A 216 1.57 17.48 -14.09
N SER A 217 1.41 17.61 -15.42
CA SER A 217 2.10 18.62 -16.22
C SER A 217 1.61 20.05 -15.99
N MET A 218 0.42 20.25 -15.41
CA MET A 218 -0.20 21.57 -15.22
C MET A 218 0.14 22.17 -13.84
N LYS A 219 1.44 22.30 -13.56
CA LYS A 219 1.94 22.82 -12.28
C LYS A 219 1.51 24.27 -12.02
N ALA A 220 1.20 24.59 -10.78
CA ALA A 220 0.84 25.92 -10.32
C ALA A 220 1.26 26.16 -8.87
N ARG A 221 1.21 27.42 -8.42
CA ARG A 221 1.37 27.76 -6.99
C ARG A 221 0.05 27.58 -6.24
N PHE A 222 0.13 27.22 -4.96
CA PHE A 222 -1.04 27.04 -4.10
C PHE A 222 -0.93 27.96 -2.89
N SER A 223 -1.95 28.80 -2.69
CA SER A 223 -2.17 29.60 -1.49
C SER A 223 -3.34 28.96 -0.74
N ILE A 224 -3.05 28.32 0.39
CA ILE A 224 -4.00 27.43 1.07
C ILE A 224 -4.44 28.06 2.39
N THR A 225 -5.75 28.04 2.63
CA THR A 225 -6.37 28.35 3.92
C THR A 225 -7.28 27.21 4.34
N VAL A 226 -7.01 26.61 5.50
CA VAL A 226 -7.83 25.54 6.06
C VAL A 226 -8.54 26.04 7.31
N ILE A 227 -9.84 25.80 7.39
CA ILE A 227 -10.64 26.14 8.56
C ILE A 227 -10.80 24.89 9.40
N ARG A 228 -10.38 25.01 10.65
CA ARG A 228 -10.37 23.92 11.61
C ARG A 228 -11.19 24.29 12.84
N PRO A 229 -11.63 23.30 13.64
CA PRO A 229 -12.16 23.55 14.97
C PRO A 229 -11.17 24.35 15.83
N THR A 230 -11.70 25.24 16.66
CA THR A 230 -10.99 25.93 17.74
C THR A 230 -11.00 25.04 18.99
N GLY A 231 -9.84 24.92 19.66
CA GLY A 231 -9.70 24.14 20.89
C GLY A 231 -9.49 22.64 20.66
N ASP A 232 -9.49 21.87 21.76
CA ASP A 232 -9.29 20.41 21.76
C ASP A 232 -7.99 19.95 21.05
N ASN A 233 -6.99 20.84 20.98
CA ASN A 233 -5.71 20.70 20.29
C ASN A 233 -5.80 20.48 18.76
N TYR A 234 -6.95 20.78 18.14
CA TYR A 234 -7.06 20.72 16.69
C TYR A 234 -6.15 21.75 16.02
N HIS A 235 -5.38 21.28 15.05
CA HIS A 235 -4.53 22.09 14.19
C HIS A 235 -4.73 21.69 12.72
N ALA A 236 -4.20 22.49 11.82
CA ALA A 236 -4.20 22.20 10.39
C ALA A 236 -2.76 22.11 9.88
N LEU A 237 -2.48 21.10 9.05
CA LEU A 237 -1.22 20.94 8.33
C LEU A 237 -1.49 20.97 6.83
N SER A 238 -0.54 21.53 6.09
CA SER A 238 -0.51 21.49 4.63
C SER A 238 0.94 21.48 4.14
N ASN A 239 1.17 21.59 2.83
CA ASN A 239 2.49 21.52 2.20
C ASN A 239 3.50 22.55 2.77
N MET A 240 3.04 23.78 3.01
CA MET A 240 3.88 24.89 3.45
C MET A 240 3.74 25.16 4.95
N ASN A 241 4.63 25.99 5.51
CA ASN A 241 4.54 26.45 6.90
C ASN A 241 3.32 27.35 7.11
N VAL A 242 2.82 27.39 8.34
CA VAL A 242 1.76 28.32 8.76
C VAL A 242 2.31 29.75 8.78
N LEU A 243 1.54 30.69 8.23
CA LEU A 243 1.83 32.13 8.32
C LEU A 243 1.00 32.80 9.41
N GLU A 244 -0.30 32.51 9.41
CA GLU A 244 -1.27 33.18 10.27
C GLU A 244 -2.35 32.19 10.73
N GLU A 245 -2.80 32.35 11.97
CA GLU A 245 -3.98 31.68 12.50
C GLU A 245 -4.93 32.74 13.07
N ASN A 246 -6.09 32.89 12.45
CA ASN A 246 -7.06 33.92 12.78
C ASN A 246 -8.38 33.26 13.22
N PRO A 247 -8.84 33.45 14.46
CA PRO A 247 -10.17 33.00 14.87
C PRO A 247 -11.24 33.61 13.96
N ILE A 248 -12.13 32.78 13.42
CA ILE A 248 -13.31 33.24 12.70
C ILE A 248 -14.43 33.55 13.70
N ASP A 249 -14.63 32.63 14.64
CA ASP A 249 -15.59 32.71 15.74
C ASP A 249 -15.09 31.83 16.91
N GLU A 250 -15.93 31.62 17.93
CA GLU A 250 -15.60 30.79 19.11
C GLU A 250 -15.31 29.32 18.77
N ASN A 251 -15.82 28.83 17.64
CA ASN A 251 -15.76 27.41 17.24
C ASN A 251 -14.73 27.13 16.13
N PHE A 252 -14.35 28.13 15.33
CA PHE A 252 -13.50 27.92 14.15
C PHE A 252 -12.32 28.89 14.07
N THR A 253 -11.17 28.37 13.65
CA THR A 253 -9.95 29.14 13.35
C THR A 253 -9.56 28.92 11.90
N ALA A 254 -9.24 29.99 11.18
CA ALA A 254 -8.65 29.93 9.85
C ALA A 254 -7.12 29.86 9.96
N THR A 255 -6.53 28.79 9.47
CA THR A 255 -5.08 28.62 9.36
C THR A 255 -4.65 28.90 7.92
N LYS A 256 -3.87 29.96 7.71
CA LYS A 256 -3.33 30.36 6.41
C LYS A 256 -1.87 29.91 6.28
N PHE A 257 -1.56 29.23 5.19
CA PHE A 257 -0.23 28.72 4.88
C PHE A 257 0.51 29.64 3.90
N ALA A 258 1.83 29.54 3.87
CA ALA A 258 2.64 30.23 2.86
C ALA A 258 2.36 29.71 1.45
N ASP A 259 2.60 30.54 0.44
CA ASP A 259 2.44 30.14 -0.95
C ASP A 259 3.43 29.05 -1.33
N SER A 260 2.95 28.00 -1.99
CA SER A 260 3.81 26.92 -2.47
C SER A 260 4.68 27.35 -3.64
N VAL A 261 5.78 26.60 -3.86
CA VAL A 261 6.44 26.55 -5.17
C VAL A 261 5.49 25.95 -6.23
N PRO A 262 5.75 26.16 -7.54
CA PRO A 262 4.98 25.50 -8.58
C PRO A 262 5.05 23.97 -8.47
N MET A 263 3.92 23.34 -8.20
CA MET A 263 3.81 21.89 -8.03
C MET A 263 2.54 21.35 -8.68
N SER A 264 2.48 20.02 -8.84
CA SER A 264 1.33 19.32 -9.41
C SER A 264 0.21 19.17 -8.38
N THR A 265 -1.04 19.12 -8.83
CA THR A 265 -2.24 19.02 -7.96
C THR A 265 -2.21 17.80 -7.02
N TYR A 266 -1.65 16.68 -7.49
CA TYR A 266 -1.60 15.44 -6.71
C TYR A 266 -0.71 15.53 -5.45
N LEU A 267 0.20 16.50 -5.39
CA LEU A 267 1.10 16.72 -4.25
C LEU A 267 0.47 17.58 -3.15
N VAL A 268 -0.63 18.29 -3.44
CA VAL A 268 -1.35 19.09 -2.44
C VAL A 268 -1.82 18.19 -1.30
N CYS A 269 -1.71 18.65 -0.06
CA CYS A 269 -2.10 17.90 1.14
C CYS A 269 -2.78 18.78 2.18
N PHE A 270 -3.79 18.24 2.86
CA PHE A 270 -4.48 18.85 3.99
C PHE A 270 -4.64 17.82 5.10
N ILE A 271 -4.31 18.20 6.33
CA ILE A 271 -4.64 17.41 7.53
C ILE A 271 -5.28 18.34 8.55
N VAL A 272 -6.43 17.94 9.11
CA VAL A 272 -7.03 18.56 10.30
C VAL A 272 -7.14 17.48 11.36
N SER A 273 -6.35 17.59 12.42
CA SER A 273 -6.26 16.60 13.49
C SER A 273 -5.81 17.24 14.80
N ASP A 274 -5.78 16.45 15.87
CA ASP A 274 -5.20 16.78 17.17
C ASP A 274 -3.94 15.96 17.49
N PHE A 275 -3.18 15.61 16.45
CA PHE A 275 -1.90 14.91 16.58
C PHE A 275 -0.88 15.67 17.43
N ALA A 276 0.00 14.91 18.08
CA ALA A 276 1.21 15.43 18.71
C ALA A 276 2.40 15.21 17.77
N ASN A 277 3.50 15.94 17.99
CA ASN A 277 4.70 15.79 17.19
C ASN A 277 5.98 15.88 18.01
N GLN A 278 7.07 15.39 17.42
CA GLN A 278 8.44 15.71 17.79
C GLN A 278 9.12 16.41 16.61
N SER A 279 10.10 17.27 16.89
CA SER A 279 10.81 18.03 15.85
C SER A 279 12.33 18.07 16.03
N LYS A 280 13.03 18.26 14.91
CA LYS A 280 14.48 18.52 14.83
C LYS A 280 14.77 19.47 13.67
N LEU A 281 15.92 20.13 13.74
CA LEU A 281 16.46 20.91 12.62
C LEU A 281 17.24 20.00 11.67
N VAL A 282 17.05 20.20 10.37
CA VAL A 282 17.86 19.64 9.29
C VAL A 282 18.81 20.74 8.83
N ARG A 283 20.09 20.40 8.66
CA ARG A 283 21.09 21.40 8.26
C ARG A 283 20.94 21.77 6.78
N GLY A 284 20.95 23.07 6.50
CA GLY A 284 21.10 23.60 5.15
C GLY A 284 22.56 23.48 4.71
N MET A 285 23.01 22.29 4.31
CA MET A 285 24.44 21.99 4.09
C MET A 285 25.08 22.65 2.85
N MET A 286 24.36 23.48 2.11
CA MET A 286 24.87 24.23 0.97
C MET A 286 25.13 25.70 1.32
N ASP A 287 26.06 26.34 0.62
CA ASP A 287 26.38 27.75 0.84
C ASP A 287 25.14 28.65 0.73
N GLY A 288 24.84 29.37 1.82
CA GLY A 288 23.68 30.26 1.92
C GLY A 288 22.33 29.56 2.17
N ALA A 289 22.28 28.23 2.25
CA ALA A 289 21.09 27.51 2.67
C ALA A 289 20.84 27.69 4.17
N LYS A 290 19.57 27.79 4.54
CA LYS A 290 19.15 27.89 5.95
C LYS A 290 18.75 26.51 6.45
N ASP A 291 19.00 26.27 7.72
CA ASP A 291 18.40 25.14 8.42
C ASP A 291 16.88 25.25 8.39
N PHE A 292 16.21 24.11 8.35
CA PHE A 292 14.76 24.04 8.32
C PHE A 292 14.23 23.00 9.31
N GLU A 293 12.99 23.19 9.75
CA GLU A 293 12.38 22.32 10.74
C GLU A 293 11.81 21.06 10.08
N MET A 294 12.11 19.91 10.66
CA MET A 294 11.48 18.64 10.35
C MET A 294 10.66 18.15 11.54
N ARG A 295 9.40 17.76 11.30
CA ARG A 295 8.48 17.33 12.34
C ARG A 295 7.83 16.00 11.99
N VAL A 296 7.67 15.12 12.98
CA VAL A 296 6.95 13.85 12.81
C VAL A 296 5.73 13.82 13.71
N PHE A 297 4.56 13.75 13.09
CA PHE A 297 3.24 13.75 13.72
C PHE A 297 2.69 12.33 13.87
N ALA A 298 2.07 12.07 15.01
CA ALA A 298 1.29 10.86 15.27
C ALA A 298 0.16 11.16 16.27
N THR A 299 -0.72 10.19 16.50
CA THR A 299 -1.67 10.26 17.62
C THR A 299 -0.92 10.50 18.93
N ALA A 300 -1.53 11.25 19.86
CA ALA A 300 -0.86 11.64 21.11
C ALA A 300 -0.35 10.44 21.93
N SER A 301 -1.05 9.31 21.90
CA SER A 301 -0.63 8.05 22.57
C SER A 301 0.58 7.38 21.92
N GLN A 302 0.88 7.70 20.65
CA GLN A 302 1.95 7.05 19.88
C GLN A 302 3.10 7.99 19.53
N VAL A 303 3.06 9.27 19.95
CA VAL A 303 4.09 10.27 19.61
C VAL A 303 5.50 9.86 20.03
N ASN A 304 5.65 9.09 21.10
CA ASN A 304 6.96 8.58 21.53
C ASN A 304 7.57 7.56 20.55
N LYS A 305 6.75 6.94 19.69
CA LYS A 305 7.20 5.95 18.69
C LYS A 305 7.77 6.61 17.42
N VAL A 306 7.80 7.96 17.33
CA VAL A 306 8.26 8.69 16.12
C VAL A 306 9.76 9.03 16.15
N GLU A 307 10.42 8.90 17.29
CA GLU A 307 11.79 9.38 17.49
C GLU A 307 12.78 8.76 16.49
N TYR A 308 12.67 7.44 16.27
CA TYR A 308 13.52 6.74 15.30
C TYR A 308 13.34 7.29 13.88
N ALA A 309 12.08 7.47 13.44
CA ALA A 309 11.78 8.02 12.14
C ALA A 309 12.32 9.45 11.99
N LEU A 310 12.15 10.30 13.00
CA LEU A 310 12.68 11.66 12.99
C LEU A 310 14.21 11.69 12.83
N ASN A 311 14.93 10.88 13.61
CA ASN A 311 16.39 10.81 13.56
C ASN A 311 16.91 10.33 12.20
N VAL A 312 16.32 9.26 11.67
CA VAL A 312 16.70 8.70 10.37
C VAL A 312 16.38 9.68 9.24
N SER A 313 15.24 10.37 9.31
CA SER A 313 14.82 11.31 8.27
C SER A 313 15.74 12.53 8.17
N VAL A 314 16.22 13.04 9.30
CA VAL A 314 17.23 14.13 9.32
C VAL A 314 18.48 13.67 8.58
N GLY A 315 19.05 12.52 8.97
CA GLY A 315 20.27 12.01 8.34
C GLY A 315 20.11 11.68 6.85
N ILE A 316 18.97 11.11 6.45
CA ILE A 316 18.66 10.85 5.02
C ILE A 316 18.53 12.15 4.23
N THR A 317 17.84 13.16 4.79
CA THR A 317 17.64 14.43 4.08
C THR A 317 18.95 15.17 3.91
N GLU A 318 19.78 15.21 4.95
CA GLU A 318 21.14 15.74 4.87
C GLU A 318 21.94 14.98 3.79
N TYR A 319 21.97 13.65 3.85
CA TYR A 319 22.64 12.83 2.82
C TYR A 319 22.16 13.15 1.40
N TYR A 320 20.85 13.31 1.16
CA TYR A 320 20.33 13.65 -0.16
C TYR A 320 20.69 15.08 -0.61
N ILE A 321 20.71 16.05 0.30
CA ILE A 321 21.17 17.40 -0.02
C ILE A 321 22.63 17.37 -0.47
N GLU A 322 23.49 16.66 0.25
CA GLU A 322 24.91 16.50 -0.09
C GLU A 322 25.08 15.73 -1.40
N TYR A 323 24.45 14.56 -1.50
CA TYR A 323 24.62 13.64 -2.61
C TYR A 323 24.10 14.20 -3.94
N PHE A 324 22.93 14.88 -3.94
CA PHE A 324 22.41 15.54 -5.14
C PHE A 324 23.02 16.91 -5.38
N ASN A 325 23.72 17.48 -4.39
CA ASN A 325 24.20 18.85 -4.41
C ASN A 325 23.07 19.85 -4.75
N ILE A 326 21.88 19.62 -4.20
CA ILE A 326 20.66 20.43 -4.39
C ILE A 326 19.95 20.54 -3.04
N SER A 327 19.77 21.78 -2.56
CA SER A 327 19.10 22.07 -1.29
C SER A 327 17.63 21.69 -1.35
N TYR A 328 17.09 21.25 -0.20
CA TYR A 328 15.65 21.13 -0.04
C TYR A 328 15.00 22.52 -0.08
N PRO A 329 14.00 22.77 -0.95
CA PRO A 329 13.57 24.13 -1.28
C PRO A 329 12.52 24.74 -0.34
N LEU A 330 11.94 23.95 0.58
CA LEU A 330 10.84 24.41 1.45
C LEU A 330 11.34 24.70 2.87
N PRO A 331 10.69 25.61 3.62
CA PRO A 331 11.14 26.01 4.96
C PRO A 331 10.84 24.97 6.06
N LYS A 332 10.18 23.86 5.71
CA LYS A 332 9.87 22.76 6.61
C LYS A 332 9.62 21.46 5.86
N LEU A 333 9.72 20.35 6.57
CA LEU A 333 9.33 19.02 6.09
C LEU A 333 8.61 18.25 7.20
N ASP A 334 7.32 18.04 7.02
CA ASP A 334 6.50 17.28 7.96
C ASP A 334 6.33 15.84 7.49
N MET A 335 6.21 14.92 8.44
CA MET A 335 5.79 13.54 8.22
C MET A 335 4.63 13.22 9.17
N ALA A 336 3.60 12.51 8.70
CA ALA A 336 2.44 12.17 9.53
C ALA A 336 2.04 10.69 9.43
N ALA A 337 1.91 10.01 10.57
CA ALA A 337 1.32 8.67 10.66
C ALA A 337 -0.21 8.76 10.66
N ILE A 338 -0.85 8.28 9.60
CA ILE A 338 -2.31 8.31 9.42
C ILE A 338 -2.91 6.94 9.82
N PRO A 339 -3.91 6.87 10.72
CA PRO A 339 -4.52 5.62 11.17
C PRO A 339 -5.12 4.78 10.03
N ASP A 340 -5.92 5.41 9.15
CA ASP A 340 -6.48 4.78 7.96
C ASP A 340 -5.81 5.35 6.71
N PHE A 341 -4.94 4.57 6.08
CA PHE A 341 -4.19 5.02 4.91
C PHE A 341 -4.11 3.93 3.85
N VAL A 342 -4.41 4.24 2.59
CA VAL A 342 -4.54 3.22 1.53
C VAL A 342 -3.20 2.65 1.06
N SER A 343 -2.16 3.49 0.98
CA SER A 343 -0.82 3.13 0.48
C SER A 343 0.16 2.82 1.62
N GLY A 344 1.43 2.55 1.32
CA GLY A 344 2.47 2.48 2.36
C GLY A 344 2.80 3.87 2.92
N ALA A 345 3.02 4.81 2.01
CA ALA A 345 3.17 6.24 2.25
C ALA A 345 2.80 7.05 0.98
N MET A 346 2.94 8.36 1.03
CA MET A 346 2.69 9.30 -0.08
C MET A 346 3.52 10.58 0.09
N GLU A 347 4.24 10.94 -0.96
CA GLU A 347 5.31 11.94 -1.06
C GLU A 347 4.81 13.40 -1.18
N HIS A 348 3.67 13.72 -0.59
CA HIS A 348 3.14 15.09 -0.57
C HIS A 348 4.24 16.10 -0.19
N TRP A 349 4.48 17.08 -1.06
CA TRP A 349 5.66 17.94 -0.95
C TRP A 349 5.60 18.78 0.33
N GLY A 350 6.54 18.56 1.24
CA GLY A 350 6.59 19.22 2.54
C GLY A 350 5.68 18.64 3.63
N LEU A 351 4.83 17.65 3.34
CA LEU A 351 3.97 16.97 4.32
C LEU A 351 3.73 15.50 3.92
N VAL A 352 4.73 14.65 4.09
CA VAL A 352 4.67 13.24 3.70
C VAL A 352 3.72 12.48 4.64
N THR A 353 2.87 11.60 4.10
CA THR A 353 1.92 10.82 4.90
C THR A 353 2.24 9.34 4.84
N TYR A 354 2.10 8.62 5.95
CA TYR A 354 2.49 7.22 6.10
C TYR A 354 1.38 6.41 6.75
N ARG A 355 1.30 5.10 6.44
CA ARG A 355 0.70 4.15 7.38
C ARG A 355 1.50 4.13 8.68
N GLU A 356 0.82 3.94 9.81
CA GLU A 356 1.48 3.80 11.12
C GLU A 356 2.61 2.75 11.10
N THR A 357 2.41 1.61 10.44
CA THR A 357 3.40 0.53 10.30
C THR A 357 4.64 0.88 9.45
N SER A 358 4.65 2.04 8.80
CA SER A 358 5.74 2.51 7.95
C SER A 358 6.45 3.75 8.50
N LEU A 359 6.01 4.27 9.66
CA LEU A 359 6.62 5.42 10.34
C LEU A 359 6.89 5.17 11.82
N LEU A 360 5.99 4.47 12.53
CA LEU A 360 6.11 4.26 13.97
C LEU A 360 7.02 3.07 14.27
N TYR A 361 7.94 3.26 15.21
CA TYR A 361 8.89 2.24 15.64
C TYR A 361 8.94 2.15 17.16
N ASP A 362 8.82 0.94 17.68
CA ASP A 362 8.93 0.65 19.12
C ASP A 362 9.90 -0.52 19.31
N LYS A 363 11.00 -0.30 20.04
CA LYS A 363 12.04 -1.33 20.24
C LYS A 363 11.50 -2.61 20.89
N ALA A 364 10.45 -2.53 21.72
CA ALA A 364 9.88 -3.70 22.39
C ALA A 364 8.96 -4.54 21.48
N ILE A 365 8.44 -3.95 20.39
CA ILE A 365 7.40 -4.56 19.55
C ILE A 365 7.85 -4.77 18.10
N SER A 366 8.63 -3.83 17.56
CA SER A 366 9.11 -3.80 16.17
C SER A 366 10.39 -4.61 16.00
N SER A 367 10.41 -5.45 14.96
CA SER A 367 11.59 -6.23 14.56
C SER A 367 12.65 -5.36 13.86
N SER A 368 13.87 -5.88 13.71
CA SER A 368 14.92 -5.31 12.83
C SER A 368 14.41 -5.15 11.40
N ALA A 369 13.62 -6.10 10.89
CA ALA A 369 12.97 -5.94 9.59
C ALA A 369 11.98 -4.76 9.56
N ASN A 370 11.24 -4.51 10.65
CA ASN A 370 10.37 -3.32 10.76
C ASN A 370 11.21 -2.04 10.82
N LYS A 371 12.30 -2.03 11.60
CA LYS A 371 13.26 -0.91 11.67
C LYS A 371 13.79 -0.54 10.29
N GLN A 372 14.27 -1.54 9.52
CA GLN A 372 14.74 -1.35 8.15
C GLN A 372 13.62 -0.84 7.23
N ARG A 373 12.42 -1.44 7.31
CA ARG A 373 11.28 -1.03 6.48
C ARG A 373 10.92 0.43 6.69
N VAL A 374 10.88 0.90 7.94
CA VAL A 374 10.62 2.31 8.28
C VAL A 374 11.68 3.21 7.61
N ALA A 375 12.97 2.89 7.78
CA ALA A 375 14.04 3.66 7.16
C ALA A 375 13.99 3.67 5.62
N VAL A 376 13.71 2.52 4.99
CA VAL A 376 13.62 2.39 3.52
C VAL A 376 12.42 3.16 2.97
N VAL A 377 11.26 3.08 3.62
CA VAL A 377 10.07 3.83 3.16
C VAL A 377 10.31 5.32 3.34
N ILE A 378 10.87 5.77 4.46
CA ILE A 378 11.28 7.17 4.64
C ILE A 378 12.25 7.59 3.53
N ALA A 379 13.30 6.80 3.27
CA ALA A 379 14.25 7.09 2.19
C ALA A 379 13.56 7.22 0.83
N HIS A 380 12.62 6.31 0.53
CA HIS A 380 11.83 6.34 -0.70
C HIS A 380 11.01 7.64 -0.84
N GLU A 381 10.25 8.01 0.20
CA GLU A 381 9.42 9.21 0.15
C GLU A 381 10.25 10.50 0.11
N LEU A 382 11.39 10.53 0.80
CA LEU A 382 12.29 11.68 0.78
C LEU A 382 13.05 11.80 -0.54
N ALA A 383 13.39 10.67 -1.19
CA ALA A 383 13.99 10.68 -2.51
C ALA A 383 13.06 11.30 -3.58
N HIS A 384 11.74 11.13 -3.45
CA HIS A 384 10.76 11.77 -4.35
C HIS A 384 10.80 13.30 -4.33
N MET A 385 11.41 13.91 -3.32
CA MET A 385 11.64 15.36 -3.32
C MET A 385 12.66 15.78 -4.41
N TRP A 386 13.46 14.84 -4.94
CA TRP A 386 14.44 15.06 -6.01
C TRP A 386 14.21 14.22 -7.27
N PHE A 387 13.77 12.96 -7.16
CA PHE A 387 13.88 11.98 -8.25
C PHE A 387 12.60 11.55 -8.95
N GLY A 388 12.77 11.26 -10.26
CA GLY A 388 11.85 10.60 -11.17
C GLY A 388 12.53 9.54 -12.07
N ASN A 389 13.11 8.51 -11.43
CA ASN A 389 13.64 7.22 -11.96
C ASN A 389 14.82 7.23 -12.96
N LEU A 390 16.02 6.82 -12.51
CA LEU A 390 17.12 6.36 -13.36
C LEU A 390 18.01 5.33 -12.63
N VAL A 391 17.73 4.02 -12.78
CA VAL A 391 18.70 2.92 -12.60
C VAL A 391 18.39 1.86 -13.66
N GLY A 392 19.42 1.27 -14.27
CA GLY A 392 19.28 0.18 -15.24
C GLY A 392 18.90 -1.14 -14.57
N TYR A 393 17.78 -1.73 -15.00
CA TYR A 393 17.23 -3.00 -14.50
C TYR A 393 17.39 -4.06 -15.60
N TYR A 394 18.49 -4.82 -15.57
CA TYR A 394 18.78 -5.89 -16.53
C TYR A 394 19.31 -7.14 -15.82
N LEU A 395 19.10 -8.31 -16.43
CA LEU A 395 19.72 -9.58 -16.03
C LEU A 395 20.96 -9.82 -16.92
N VAL A 396 22.00 -10.46 -16.38
CA VAL A 396 23.21 -10.82 -17.12
C VAL A 396 23.25 -12.33 -17.37
N ASN A 397 23.33 -12.73 -18.64
CA ASN A 397 23.49 -14.14 -19.01
C ASN A 397 24.89 -14.41 -19.56
N TYR A 398 25.65 -15.26 -18.87
CA TYR A 398 26.96 -15.74 -19.32
C TYR A 398 26.83 -17.07 -20.11
N PRO A 399 27.81 -17.43 -20.96
CA PRO A 399 27.91 -18.77 -21.52
C PRO A 399 27.94 -19.88 -20.44
N GLU A 400 27.47 -21.11 -20.77
CA GLU A 400 27.34 -22.20 -19.77
C GLU A 400 28.65 -22.58 -19.08
N ASP A 401 29.77 -22.58 -19.80
CA ASP A 401 31.11 -22.85 -19.27
C ASP A 401 31.53 -21.78 -18.25
N MET A 402 31.19 -20.52 -18.50
CA MET A 402 31.38 -19.42 -17.55
C MET A 402 30.53 -19.60 -16.30
N TRP A 403 29.26 -19.97 -16.44
CA TRP A 403 28.41 -20.29 -15.28
C TRP A 403 28.98 -21.43 -14.44
N ARG A 404 29.50 -22.48 -15.07
CA ARG A 404 30.17 -23.59 -14.36
C ARG A 404 31.45 -23.13 -13.65
N ALA A 405 32.24 -22.26 -14.27
CA ALA A 405 33.42 -21.67 -13.64
C ALA A 405 33.04 -20.81 -12.42
N LEU A 406 31.99 -20.00 -12.53
CA LEU A 406 31.44 -19.20 -11.42
C LEU A 406 30.93 -20.10 -10.28
N ASN A 407 30.27 -21.22 -10.59
CA ASN A 407 29.85 -22.19 -9.57
C ASN A 407 31.04 -22.74 -8.78
N SER A 408 32.11 -23.14 -9.47
CA SER A 408 33.33 -23.62 -8.81
C SER A 408 33.99 -22.50 -7.98
N ALA A 409 34.12 -21.30 -8.53
CA ALA A 409 34.73 -20.16 -7.85
C ALA A 409 33.96 -19.72 -6.59
N LEU A 410 32.62 -19.80 -6.60
CA LEU A 410 31.80 -19.52 -5.42
C LEU A 410 32.00 -20.56 -4.31
N ILE A 411 32.25 -21.82 -4.66
CA ILE A 411 32.52 -22.90 -3.69
C ILE A 411 33.94 -22.78 -3.13
N GLU A 412 34.93 -22.52 -3.98
CA GLU A 412 36.35 -22.49 -3.60
C GLU A 412 36.78 -21.17 -2.95
N THR A 413 36.31 -20.04 -3.49
CA THR A 413 36.76 -18.69 -3.15
C THR A 413 35.58 -17.72 -3.00
N ARG A 414 34.56 -18.10 -2.22
CA ARG A 414 33.36 -17.27 -1.96
C ARG A 414 33.68 -15.79 -1.71
N ASP A 415 34.69 -15.53 -0.87
CA ASP A 415 35.06 -14.17 -0.42
C ASP A 415 35.73 -13.30 -1.48
N ALA A 416 36.06 -13.87 -2.64
CA ALA A 416 36.46 -13.09 -3.81
C ALA A 416 35.28 -12.32 -4.43
N PHE A 417 34.03 -12.69 -4.10
CA PHE A 417 32.80 -12.03 -4.55
C PHE A 417 32.14 -11.29 -3.39
N SER A 418 31.66 -10.07 -3.63
CA SER A 418 30.89 -9.35 -2.60
C SER A 418 29.55 -10.05 -2.31
N ALA A 419 28.95 -9.82 -1.15
CA ALA A 419 27.62 -10.35 -0.82
C ALA A 419 26.55 -9.94 -1.85
N ALA A 420 26.68 -8.76 -2.45
CA ALA A 420 25.79 -8.30 -3.51
C ALA A 420 26.00 -9.10 -4.81
N ASP A 421 27.26 -9.33 -5.22
CA ASP A 421 27.57 -10.13 -6.41
C ASP A 421 27.02 -11.55 -6.29
N ARG A 422 27.23 -12.20 -5.13
CA ARG A 422 26.71 -13.55 -4.88
C ARG A 422 25.18 -13.60 -4.94
N ALA A 423 24.51 -12.60 -4.37
CA ALA A 423 23.05 -12.48 -4.43
C ALA A 423 22.52 -12.25 -5.85
N HIS A 424 23.20 -11.41 -6.65
CA HIS A 424 22.87 -11.20 -8.06
C HIS A 424 23.08 -12.46 -8.89
N LEU A 425 24.20 -13.17 -8.70
CA LEU A 425 24.47 -14.43 -9.38
C LEU A 425 23.38 -15.48 -9.10
N ILE A 426 22.91 -15.61 -7.84
CA ILE A 426 21.75 -16.46 -7.52
C ILE A 426 20.49 -15.97 -8.23
N SER A 427 20.21 -14.67 -8.18
CA SER A 427 19.00 -14.11 -8.78
C SER A 427 18.94 -14.39 -10.29
N ASP A 428 20.04 -14.11 -10.99
CA ASP A 428 20.14 -14.19 -12.45
C ASP A 428 20.14 -15.65 -12.91
N VAL A 429 20.92 -16.54 -12.28
CA VAL A 429 20.99 -17.95 -12.69
C VAL A 429 19.62 -18.64 -12.60
N PHE A 430 18.86 -18.36 -11.54
CA PHE A 430 17.52 -18.94 -11.36
C PHE A 430 16.50 -18.27 -12.28
N ALA A 431 16.56 -16.95 -12.49
CA ALA A 431 15.67 -16.27 -13.43
C ALA A 431 15.87 -16.77 -14.88
N LEU A 432 17.12 -16.96 -15.30
CA LEU A 432 17.47 -17.50 -16.61
C LEU A 432 17.06 -18.97 -16.76
N ALA A 433 17.21 -19.77 -15.69
CA ALA A 433 16.75 -21.15 -15.67
C ALA A 433 15.21 -21.27 -15.69
N ASP A 434 14.50 -20.41 -14.95
CA ASP A 434 13.04 -20.32 -14.97
C ASP A 434 12.53 -19.91 -16.37
N ALA A 435 13.29 -19.09 -17.09
CA ALA A 435 13.02 -18.70 -18.49
C ALA A 435 13.49 -19.73 -19.53
N SER A 436 14.02 -20.89 -19.10
CA SER A 436 14.60 -21.92 -19.96
C SER A 436 15.74 -21.43 -20.87
N GLN A 437 16.40 -20.34 -20.49
CA GLN A 437 17.60 -19.82 -21.17
C GLN A 437 18.89 -20.44 -20.62
N LEU A 438 18.79 -21.20 -19.53
CA LEU A 438 19.88 -21.92 -18.91
C LEU A 438 19.35 -23.25 -18.35
N ASN A 439 20.16 -24.31 -18.38
CA ASN A 439 19.75 -25.58 -17.79
C ASN A 439 19.57 -25.44 -16.27
N TYR A 440 18.45 -25.92 -15.74
CA TYR A 440 18.14 -25.85 -14.31
C TYR A 440 19.20 -26.51 -13.41
N SER A 441 19.93 -27.50 -13.92
CA SER A 441 21.04 -28.12 -13.18
C SER A 441 22.15 -27.12 -12.86
N ILE A 442 22.39 -26.12 -13.71
CA ILE A 442 23.43 -25.10 -13.50
C ILE A 442 23.05 -24.18 -12.34
N ALA A 443 21.77 -23.80 -12.25
CA ALA A 443 21.24 -23.01 -11.14
C ALA A 443 21.29 -23.80 -9.82
N LEU A 444 20.93 -25.09 -9.83
CA LEU A 444 21.03 -25.97 -8.66
C LEU A 444 22.48 -26.26 -8.26
N ASP A 445 23.39 -26.35 -9.25
CA ASP A 445 24.82 -26.46 -8.98
C ASP A 445 25.37 -25.20 -8.33
N LEU A 446 24.92 -24.01 -8.76
CA LEU A 446 25.26 -22.75 -8.10
C LEU A 446 24.80 -22.79 -6.65
N SER A 447 23.55 -23.18 -6.37
CA SER A 447 23.02 -23.15 -4.99
C SER A 447 23.78 -24.02 -3.99
N LYS A 448 24.63 -24.96 -4.43
CA LYS A 448 25.50 -25.74 -3.52
C LYS A 448 26.44 -24.86 -2.69
N TYR A 449 26.90 -23.73 -3.23
CA TYR A 449 27.80 -22.84 -2.48
C TYR A 449 27.15 -22.28 -1.20
N LEU A 450 25.80 -22.21 -1.16
CA LEU A 450 25.05 -21.73 0.01
C LEU A 450 25.35 -22.54 1.28
N GLU A 451 25.82 -23.79 1.15
CA GLU A 451 26.28 -24.60 2.28
C GLU A 451 27.39 -23.90 3.10
N ASN A 452 28.17 -23.00 2.48
CA ASN A 452 29.23 -22.22 3.12
C ASN A 452 28.88 -20.72 3.24
N GLU A 453 27.67 -20.31 2.90
CA GLU A 453 27.24 -18.91 2.97
C GLU A 453 26.79 -18.55 4.39
N VAL A 454 27.18 -17.35 4.84
CA VAL A 454 26.88 -16.86 6.19
C VAL A 454 26.35 -15.42 6.20
N GLU A 455 26.27 -14.75 5.06
CA GLU A 455 25.79 -13.37 4.98
C GLU A 455 24.28 -13.31 4.64
N TYR A 456 23.59 -12.28 5.17
CA TYR A 456 22.15 -12.09 4.98
C TYR A 456 21.74 -11.94 3.51
N VAL A 457 22.45 -11.10 2.75
CA VAL A 457 22.00 -10.68 1.41
C VAL A 457 21.86 -11.87 0.45
N PRO A 458 22.86 -12.77 0.30
CA PRO A 458 22.70 -13.95 -0.55
C PRO A 458 21.66 -14.94 -0.02
N TRP A 459 21.59 -15.15 1.30
CA TRP A 459 20.58 -16.02 1.90
C TRP A 459 19.15 -15.51 1.70
N SER A 460 18.94 -14.20 1.67
CA SER A 460 17.62 -13.60 1.40
C SER A 460 17.11 -13.98 0.00
N VAL A 461 18.00 -14.04 -1.00
CA VAL A 461 17.69 -14.49 -2.36
C VAL A 461 17.57 -16.01 -2.40
N GLY A 462 18.53 -16.73 -1.81
CA GLY A 462 18.58 -18.20 -1.79
C GLY A 462 17.33 -18.82 -1.15
N VAL A 463 16.93 -18.37 0.03
CA VAL A 463 15.71 -18.86 0.72
C VAL A 463 14.46 -18.62 -0.13
N SER A 464 14.36 -17.47 -0.80
CA SER A 464 13.24 -17.17 -1.69
C SER A 464 13.18 -18.14 -2.87
N ARG A 465 14.31 -18.40 -3.53
CA ARG A 465 14.40 -19.36 -4.64
C ARG A 465 14.09 -20.79 -4.19
N LEU A 466 14.63 -21.23 -3.06
CA LEU A 466 14.32 -22.53 -2.48
C LEU A 466 12.81 -22.65 -2.16
N ALA A 467 12.18 -21.61 -1.60
CA ALA A 467 10.75 -21.61 -1.31
C ALA A 467 9.89 -21.68 -2.58
N ASN A 468 10.28 -21.01 -3.66
CA ASN A 468 9.60 -21.05 -4.95
C ASN A 468 9.63 -22.46 -5.55
N ILE A 469 10.81 -23.08 -5.62
CA ILE A 469 10.95 -24.45 -6.14
C ILE A 469 10.16 -25.42 -5.26
N ARG A 470 10.24 -25.30 -3.93
CA ARG A 470 9.44 -26.12 -3.00
C ARG A 470 7.95 -26.05 -3.31
N ASN A 471 7.44 -24.86 -3.63
CA ASN A 471 6.03 -24.68 -3.95
C ASN A 471 5.67 -25.33 -5.29
N LEU A 472 6.54 -25.21 -6.31
CA LEU A 472 6.36 -25.84 -7.62
C LEU A 472 6.35 -27.38 -7.53
N VAL A 473 7.31 -27.96 -6.80
CA VAL A 473 7.43 -29.41 -6.69
C VAL A 473 6.51 -30.02 -5.62
N TYR A 474 5.68 -29.23 -4.96
CA TYR A 474 4.91 -29.67 -3.77
C TYR A 474 4.03 -30.89 -4.02
N TYR A 475 3.34 -30.94 -5.16
CA TYR A 475 2.45 -32.05 -5.55
C TYR A 475 3.16 -33.10 -6.41
N THR A 476 4.50 -33.14 -6.38
CA THR A 476 5.28 -34.11 -7.16
C THR A 476 6.11 -35.00 -6.23
N GLU A 477 6.57 -36.11 -6.79
CA GLU A 477 7.49 -37.07 -6.16
C GLU A 477 8.83 -36.43 -5.74
N LEU A 478 9.20 -35.28 -6.33
CA LEU A 478 10.45 -34.58 -6.02
C LEU A 478 10.41 -33.86 -4.68
N TYR A 479 9.22 -33.60 -4.13
CA TYR A 479 9.04 -32.76 -2.94
C TYR A 479 9.92 -33.19 -1.76
N SER A 480 9.89 -34.48 -1.41
CA SER A 480 10.64 -35.01 -0.27
C SER A 480 12.16 -34.84 -0.46
N ASN A 481 12.66 -35.21 -1.64
CA ASN A 481 14.08 -35.12 -1.98
C ASN A 481 14.56 -33.66 -2.01
N PHE A 482 13.77 -32.76 -2.61
CA PHE A 482 14.09 -31.34 -2.67
C PHE A 482 14.09 -30.70 -1.27
N VAL A 483 13.11 -31.01 -0.43
CA VAL A 483 13.05 -30.52 0.94
C VAL A 483 14.26 -31.00 1.76
N ASN A 484 14.69 -32.25 1.58
CA ASN A 484 15.89 -32.76 2.24
C ASN A 484 17.16 -32.04 1.77
N TYR A 485 17.29 -31.78 0.46
CA TYR A 485 18.40 -30.98 -0.08
C TYR A 485 18.42 -29.56 0.50
N ALA A 486 17.28 -28.87 0.50
CA ALA A 486 17.19 -27.51 1.05
C ALA A 486 17.54 -27.44 2.55
N ARG A 487 17.16 -28.45 3.34
CA ARG A 487 17.56 -28.55 4.76
C ARG A 487 19.08 -28.68 4.90
N GLN A 488 19.73 -29.48 4.06
CA GLN A 488 21.18 -29.66 4.11
C GLN A 488 21.93 -28.34 3.91
N LEU A 489 21.52 -27.54 2.91
CA LEU A 489 22.09 -26.21 2.70
C LEU A 489 21.90 -25.31 3.93
N LEU A 490 20.74 -25.39 4.58
CA LEU A 490 20.39 -24.56 5.73
C LEU A 490 21.05 -24.99 7.05
N ASN A 491 21.55 -26.22 7.16
CA ASN A 491 22.08 -26.74 8.42
C ASN A 491 23.32 -25.98 8.91
N ASN A 492 24.26 -25.68 8.02
CA ASN A 492 25.50 -25.01 8.42
C ASN A 492 25.24 -23.59 8.91
N VAL A 493 24.37 -22.85 8.22
CA VAL A 493 23.98 -21.51 8.68
C VAL A 493 23.10 -21.59 9.93
N TYR A 494 22.33 -22.67 10.13
CA TYR A 494 21.57 -22.88 11.37
C TYR A 494 22.46 -22.93 12.60
N GLU A 495 23.60 -23.63 12.53
CA GLU A 495 24.57 -23.68 13.63
C GLU A 495 25.17 -22.30 13.97
N LYS A 496 25.11 -21.35 13.05
CA LYS A 496 25.57 -19.97 13.25
C LYS A 496 24.48 -19.04 13.77
N VAL A 497 23.19 -19.40 13.67
CA VAL A 497 22.08 -18.56 14.13
C VAL A 497 21.42 -19.13 15.38
N SER A 498 21.45 -18.36 16.47
CA SER A 498 20.71 -18.70 17.71
C SER A 498 19.24 -18.28 17.61
N TRP A 499 18.36 -18.90 18.41
CA TRP A 499 17.01 -18.36 18.68
C TRP A 499 17.04 -17.15 19.61
N ASP A 500 18.15 -16.88 20.28
CA ASP A 500 18.35 -15.68 21.07
C ASP A 500 18.86 -14.55 20.19
N VAL A 501 18.19 -13.41 20.30
CA VAL A 501 18.37 -12.27 19.40
C VAL A 501 19.37 -11.29 20.01
N GLY A 502 20.44 -11.00 19.28
CA GLY A 502 21.45 -10.00 19.64
C GLY A 502 21.14 -8.61 19.08
N ASP A 503 22.14 -7.74 19.14
CA ASP A 503 22.02 -6.33 18.72
C ASP A 503 22.38 -6.08 17.24
N ASP A 504 23.06 -7.02 16.57
CA ASP A 504 23.48 -6.82 15.17
C ASP A 504 22.32 -6.96 14.18
N HIS A 505 22.13 -5.93 13.35
CA HIS A 505 20.98 -5.81 12.46
C HIS A 505 20.99 -6.87 11.34
N LEU A 506 22.13 -7.11 10.70
CA LEU A 506 22.22 -8.05 9.57
C LEU A 506 22.16 -9.49 10.06
N GLU A 507 22.79 -9.79 11.19
CA GLU A 507 22.66 -11.09 11.86
C GLU A 507 21.22 -11.36 12.27
N ASN A 508 20.48 -10.36 12.77
CA ASN A 508 19.07 -10.51 13.11
C ASN A 508 18.21 -10.81 11.86
N LEU A 509 18.46 -10.13 10.74
CA LEU A 509 17.76 -10.42 9.48
C LEU A 509 18.09 -11.80 8.92
N LEU A 510 19.36 -12.21 8.97
CA LEU A 510 19.78 -13.57 8.61
C LEU A 510 19.10 -14.61 9.50
N ARG A 511 19.16 -14.43 10.82
CA ARG A 511 18.54 -15.30 11.82
C ARG A 511 17.07 -15.53 11.50
N VAL A 512 16.29 -14.47 11.32
CA VAL A 512 14.85 -14.61 11.03
C VAL A 512 14.60 -15.33 9.71
N SER A 513 15.37 -15.01 8.67
CA SER A 513 15.23 -15.63 7.35
C SER A 513 15.52 -17.13 7.38
N VAL A 514 16.63 -17.52 8.02
CA VAL A 514 17.06 -18.91 8.18
C VAL A 514 16.11 -19.70 9.08
N LEU A 515 15.73 -19.17 10.25
CA LEU A 515 14.81 -19.85 11.17
C LEU A 515 13.44 -20.08 10.53
N LYS A 516 12.89 -19.08 9.83
CA LYS A 516 11.64 -19.25 9.08
C LYS A 516 11.80 -20.28 7.96
N ALA A 517 12.90 -20.25 7.21
CA ALA A 517 13.17 -21.22 6.15
C ALA A 517 13.22 -22.65 6.69
N LEU A 518 14.04 -22.91 7.70
CA LEU A 518 14.18 -24.22 8.35
C LEU A 518 12.83 -24.78 8.80
N CYS A 519 12.03 -23.97 9.50
CA CYS A 519 10.69 -24.38 9.92
C CYS A 519 9.77 -24.66 8.72
N ALA A 520 9.84 -23.83 7.67
CA ALA A 520 9.06 -24.02 6.45
C ALA A 520 9.43 -25.30 5.69
N PHE A 521 10.71 -25.69 5.74
CA PHE A 521 11.24 -26.95 5.20
C PHE A 521 11.06 -28.14 6.17
N GLY A 522 10.50 -27.95 7.35
CA GLY A 522 10.20 -29.04 8.28
C GLY A 522 11.41 -29.56 9.05
N HIS A 523 12.39 -28.70 9.34
CA HIS A 523 13.52 -29.04 10.20
C HIS A 523 13.02 -29.29 11.64
N SER A 524 13.19 -30.52 12.15
CA SER A 524 12.55 -30.98 13.39
C SER A 524 12.99 -30.20 14.63
N GLN A 525 14.29 -29.93 14.78
CA GLN A 525 14.82 -29.18 15.93
C GLN A 525 14.33 -27.72 15.93
N ALA A 526 14.28 -27.09 14.75
CA ALA A 526 13.81 -25.70 14.65
C ALA A 526 12.30 -25.61 14.93
N LEU A 527 11.51 -26.55 14.41
CA LEU A 527 10.08 -26.64 14.74
C LEU A 527 9.82 -26.91 16.22
N GLY A 528 10.60 -27.81 16.83
CA GLY A 528 10.50 -28.13 18.25
C GLY A 528 10.79 -26.92 19.14
N GLU A 529 11.85 -26.17 18.83
CA GLU A 529 12.19 -24.95 19.58
C GLU A 529 11.15 -23.84 19.38
N ALA A 530 10.63 -23.66 18.16
CA ALA A 530 9.53 -22.73 17.88
C ALA A 530 8.29 -23.05 18.74
N HIS A 531 7.90 -24.34 18.81
CA HIS A 531 6.76 -24.78 19.60
C HIS A 531 6.98 -24.62 21.10
N LYS A 532 8.17 -24.99 21.60
CA LYS A 532 8.53 -24.81 23.00
C LYS A 532 8.39 -23.35 23.43
N ARG A 533 8.99 -22.42 22.69
CA ARG A 533 8.90 -20.98 22.99
C ARG A 533 7.47 -20.45 22.86
N PHE A 534 6.70 -20.98 21.92
CA PHE A 534 5.29 -20.63 21.74
C PHE A 534 4.43 -21.04 22.94
N VAL A 535 4.59 -22.27 23.44
CA VAL A 535 3.87 -22.74 24.64
C VAL A 535 4.29 -21.97 25.88
N GLN A 536 5.59 -21.73 26.07
CA GLN A 536 6.10 -20.90 27.18
C GLN A 536 5.50 -19.49 27.17
N TRP A 537 5.38 -18.87 26.00
CA TRP A 537 4.70 -17.57 25.87
C TRP A 537 3.21 -17.64 26.22
N LEU A 538 2.51 -18.72 25.86
CA LEU A 538 1.10 -18.88 26.21
C LEU A 538 0.86 -19.06 27.72
N GLU A 539 1.83 -19.60 28.45
CA GLU A 539 1.80 -19.68 29.92
C GLU A 539 1.94 -18.29 30.58
N ASN A 540 2.73 -17.39 29.98
CA ASN A 540 2.89 -16.01 30.43
C ASN A 540 2.80 -15.00 29.26
N PRO A 541 1.59 -14.65 28.78
CA PRO A 541 1.43 -13.80 27.59
C PRO A 541 2.01 -12.38 27.69
N GLN A 542 2.35 -11.93 28.90
CA GLN A 542 3.02 -10.65 29.14
C GLN A 542 4.49 -10.67 28.71
N GLU A 543 5.13 -11.84 28.73
CA GLU A 543 6.52 -12.03 28.33
C GLU A 543 6.59 -12.56 26.89
N ARG A 544 6.56 -11.64 25.94
CA ARG A 544 6.53 -11.98 24.51
C ARG A 544 7.91 -12.43 24.01
N PRO A 545 7.97 -13.37 23.05
CA PRO A 545 9.20 -13.64 22.32
C PRO A 545 9.75 -12.36 21.69
N HIS A 546 11.07 -12.30 21.50
CA HIS A 546 11.72 -11.15 20.89
C HIS A 546 11.08 -10.79 19.53
N PRO A 547 10.83 -9.50 19.21
CA PRO A 547 10.14 -9.06 17.99
C PRO A 547 10.57 -9.74 16.69
N ASP A 548 11.87 -9.94 16.51
CA ASP A 548 12.46 -10.58 15.31
C ASP A 548 11.96 -12.01 15.08
N ILE A 549 12.00 -12.85 16.12
CA ILE A 549 11.63 -14.27 16.01
C ILE A 549 10.13 -14.49 16.23
N ARG A 550 9.42 -13.48 16.76
CA ARG A 550 8.04 -13.61 17.24
C ARG A 550 7.09 -14.23 16.21
N SER A 551 7.14 -13.75 14.96
CA SER A 551 6.28 -14.28 13.89
C SER A 551 6.62 -15.74 13.57
N ALA A 552 7.90 -16.13 13.64
CA ALA A 552 8.31 -17.51 13.43
C ALA A 552 7.84 -18.41 14.58
N VAL A 553 8.01 -17.95 15.84
CA VAL A 553 7.53 -18.66 17.04
C VAL A 553 6.02 -18.85 16.98
N TYR A 554 5.25 -17.79 16.72
CA TYR A 554 3.79 -17.87 16.71
C TYR A 554 3.26 -18.75 15.59
N TYR A 555 3.71 -18.52 14.36
CA TYR A 555 3.23 -19.27 13.20
C TYR A 555 3.62 -20.75 13.30
N TYR A 556 4.90 -21.06 13.50
CA TYR A 556 5.34 -22.46 13.51
C TYR A 556 4.99 -23.20 14.79
N GLY A 557 4.88 -22.50 15.92
CA GLY A 557 4.38 -23.08 17.16
C GLY A 557 2.91 -23.52 17.07
N MET A 558 2.04 -22.68 16.50
CA MET A 558 0.66 -23.05 16.18
C MET A 558 0.58 -24.15 15.12
N LYS A 559 1.47 -24.11 14.11
CA LYS A 559 1.46 -25.09 13.01
C LYS A 559 1.76 -26.51 13.47
N ILE A 560 2.70 -26.70 14.40
CA ILE A 560 3.14 -28.05 14.80
C ILE A 560 2.36 -28.62 15.99
N GLY A 561 1.85 -27.77 16.89
CA GLY A 561 1.14 -28.23 18.09
C GLY A 561 -0.11 -27.43 18.43
N GLY A 562 -0.74 -26.79 17.44
CA GLY A 562 -2.02 -26.13 17.64
C GLY A 562 -3.16 -27.11 17.84
N THR A 563 -3.92 -26.94 18.92
CA THR A 563 -5.21 -27.57 19.17
C THR A 563 -6.33 -26.52 19.13
N GLU A 564 -7.60 -26.94 19.24
CA GLU A 564 -8.69 -25.97 19.37
C GLU A 564 -8.48 -25.05 20.58
N GLU A 565 -8.07 -25.59 21.73
CA GLU A 565 -7.88 -24.85 22.98
C GLU A 565 -6.79 -23.78 22.82
N ILE A 566 -5.64 -24.16 22.25
CA ILE A 566 -4.52 -23.25 21.95
C ILE A 566 -4.98 -22.18 20.96
N TRP A 567 -5.73 -22.56 19.93
CA TRP A 567 -6.28 -21.60 18.97
C TRP A 567 -7.23 -20.60 19.64
N GLN A 568 -8.12 -21.06 20.53
CA GLN A 568 -9.00 -20.16 21.30
C GLN A 568 -8.22 -19.22 22.22
N GLN A 569 -7.11 -19.67 22.80
CA GLN A 569 -6.25 -18.82 23.63
C GLN A 569 -5.63 -17.69 22.80
N VAL A 570 -5.03 -18.02 21.66
CA VAL A 570 -4.46 -17.02 20.73
C VAL A 570 -5.55 -16.10 20.16
N TRP A 571 -6.75 -16.63 19.89
CA TRP A 571 -7.89 -15.85 19.41
C TRP A 571 -8.30 -14.74 20.41
N LYS A 572 -8.32 -15.06 21.71
CA LYS A 572 -8.59 -14.06 22.77
C LYS A 572 -7.52 -12.98 22.81
N LEU A 573 -6.23 -13.36 22.64
CA LEU A 573 -5.13 -12.40 22.56
C LEU A 573 -5.29 -11.49 21.34
N PHE A 574 -5.59 -12.06 20.16
CA PHE A 574 -5.80 -11.32 18.92
C PHE A 574 -6.92 -10.28 19.01
N VAL A 575 -8.09 -10.66 19.55
CA VAL A 575 -9.24 -9.75 19.65
C VAL A 575 -8.95 -8.58 20.58
N ASN A 576 -8.24 -8.82 21.69
CA ASN A 576 -7.93 -7.81 22.70
C ASN A 576 -6.69 -6.96 22.38
N GLU A 577 -5.86 -7.37 21.41
CA GLU A 577 -4.65 -6.64 21.02
C GLU A 577 -4.97 -5.27 20.41
N GLN A 578 -4.25 -4.25 20.88
CA GLN A 578 -4.37 -2.84 20.46
C GLN A 578 -3.23 -2.42 19.52
N ASP A 579 -2.04 -3.01 19.66
CA ASP A 579 -0.92 -2.70 18.78
C ASP A 579 -1.11 -3.36 17.40
N ALA A 580 -1.18 -2.52 16.35
CA ALA A 580 -1.45 -2.99 15.00
C ALA A 580 -0.37 -3.95 14.46
N GLN A 581 0.90 -3.77 14.83
CA GLN A 581 1.98 -4.66 14.37
C GLN A 581 1.88 -6.03 15.04
N GLU A 582 1.54 -6.06 16.32
CA GLU A 582 1.33 -7.32 17.03
C GLU A 582 0.07 -8.05 16.55
N LYS A 583 -1.02 -7.31 16.33
CA LYS A 583 -2.28 -7.86 15.87
C LYS A 583 -2.13 -8.63 14.55
N VAL A 584 -1.31 -8.13 13.62
CA VAL A 584 -1.01 -8.83 12.36
C VAL A 584 -0.25 -10.14 12.58
N LYS A 585 0.71 -10.19 13.52
CA LYS A 585 1.46 -11.43 13.84
C LYS A 585 0.55 -12.49 14.43
N LEU A 586 -0.38 -12.09 15.30
CA LEU A 586 -1.40 -12.99 15.85
C LEU A 586 -2.38 -13.46 14.78
N MET A 587 -2.77 -12.57 13.84
CA MET A 587 -3.61 -12.90 12.69
C MET A 587 -2.98 -13.97 11.79
N GLU A 588 -1.67 -13.84 11.52
CA GLU A 588 -0.85 -14.81 10.78
C GLU A 588 -0.74 -16.14 11.56
N ALA A 589 -0.52 -16.08 12.88
CA ALA A 589 -0.42 -17.27 13.73
C ALA A 589 -1.70 -18.11 13.73
N LEU A 590 -2.87 -17.49 13.86
CA LEU A 590 -4.17 -18.17 13.83
C LEU A 590 -4.43 -18.90 12.51
N ALA A 591 -3.85 -18.43 11.40
CA ALA A 591 -3.94 -19.07 10.10
C ALA A 591 -3.02 -20.29 9.96
N ALA A 592 -2.11 -20.53 10.90
CA ALA A 592 -1.10 -21.59 10.81
C ALA A 592 -1.62 -22.98 11.23
N ILE A 593 -2.79 -23.07 11.88
CA ILE A 593 -3.37 -24.33 12.34
C ILE A 593 -3.70 -25.27 11.17
N ASN A 594 -3.52 -26.58 11.34
CA ASN A 594 -3.75 -27.57 10.28
C ASN A 594 -5.17 -28.19 10.32
N GLU A 595 -6.09 -27.64 11.11
CA GLU A 595 -7.47 -28.13 11.25
C GLU A 595 -8.42 -27.39 10.28
N PRO A 596 -8.93 -28.05 9.21
CA PRO A 596 -9.68 -27.37 8.15
C PRO A 596 -10.93 -26.65 8.66
N TRP A 597 -11.64 -27.26 9.62
CA TRP A 597 -12.88 -26.70 10.15
C TRP A 597 -12.62 -25.46 11.02
N ILE A 598 -11.46 -25.37 11.70
CA ILE A 598 -11.06 -24.19 12.47
C ILE A 598 -10.70 -23.04 11.51
N LEU A 599 -10.00 -23.34 10.40
CA LEU A 599 -9.74 -22.35 9.36
C LEU A 599 -11.04 -21.82 8.74
N GLN A 600 -12.02 -22.69 8.47
CA GLN A 600 -13.34 -22.27 7.99
C GLN A 600 -14.08 -21.39 9.01
N ARG A 601 -14.01 -21.74 10.30
CA ARG A 601 -14.53 -20.90 11.39
C ARG A 601 -13.83 -19.54 11.43
N TYR A 602 -12.51 -19.51 11.21
CA TYR A 602 -11.74 -18.28 11.17
C TYR A 602 -12.17 -17.35 10.02
N ILE A 603 -12.37 -17.89 8.81
CA ILE A 603 -12.91 -17.14 7.66
C ILE A 603 -14.25 -16.48 8.02
N ASN A 604 -15.15 -17.23 8.67
CA ASN A 604 -16.45 -16.71 9.08
C ASN A 604 -16.34 -15.61 10.15
N LEU A 605 -15.46 -15.79 11.13
CA LEU A 605 -15.20 -14.78 12.17
C LEU A 605 -14.58 -13.51 11.60
N ALA A 606 -13.67 -13.65 10.62
CA ALA A 606 -13.02 -12.52 9.97
C ALA A 606 -13.99 -11.61 9.19
N TRP A 607 -15.19 -12.10 8.85
CA TRP A 607 -16.21 -11.26 8.23
C TRP A 607 -16.67 -10.11 9.15
N ASN A 608 -16.60 -10.30 10.48
CA ASN A 608 -17.03 -9.30 11.46
C ASN A 608 -15.94 -8.25 11.72
N GLU A 609 -16.26 -6.99 11.41
CA GLU A 609 -15.35 -5.85 11.53
C GLU A 609 -14.93 -5.51 12.97
N SER A 610 -15.67 -6.00 13.97
CA SER A 610 -15.24 -5.86 15.37
C SER A 610 -14.03 -6.75 15.70
N TYR A 611 -13.73 -7.76 14.89
CA TYR A 611 -12.61 -8.68 15.09
C TYR A 611 -11.48 -8.42 14.10
N VAL A 612 -11.81 -8.35 12.80
CA VAL A 612 -10.85 -8.06 11.72
C VAL A 612 -11.33 -6.82 10.98
N ARG A 613 -10.55 -5.74 11.01
CA ARG A 613 -10.91 -4.48 10.36
C ARG A 613 -11.07 -4.71 8.85
N SER A 614 -11.93 -3.92 8.21
CA SER A 614 -12.24 -4.07 6.78
C SER A 614 -10.98 -4.04 5.89
N GLN A 615 -10.01 -3.20 6.22
CA GLN A 615 -8.72 -3.09 5.51
C GLN A 615 -7.79 -4.31 5.65
N ASP A 616 -7.97 -5.13 6.69
CA ASP A 616 -7.12 -6.29 7.00
C ASP A 616 -7.73 -7.61 6.54
N TYR A 617 -9.00 -7.60 6.09
CA TYR A 617 -9.76 -8.79 5.72
C TYR A 617 -9.05 -9.62 4.64
N PHE A 618 -8.59 -8.99 3.56
CA PHE A 618 -7.89 -9.70 2.47
C PHE A 618 -6.53 -10.25 2.90
N SER A 619 -5.83 -9.57 3.81
CA SER A 619 -4.58 -10.08 4.41
C SER A 619 -4.83 -11.35 5.22
N CYS A 620 -5.93 -11.40 5.98
CA CYS A 620 -6.35 -12.59 6.71
C CYS A 620 -6.58 -13.79 5.76
N LEU A 621 -7.33 -13.58 4.67
CA LEU A 621 -7.56 -14.63 3.66
C LEU A 621 -6.25 -15.10 3.00
N GLN A 622 -5.33 -14.18 2.72
CA GLN A 622 -4.02 -14.52 2.17
C GLN A 622 -3.19 -15.36 3.14
N PHE A 623 -3.18 -15.07 4.45
CA PHE A 623 -2.48 -15.88 5.44
C PHE A 623 -3.06 -17.29 5.53
N ILE A 624 -4.38 -17.44 5.47
CA ILE A 624 -5.03 -18.76 5.42
C ILE A 624 -4.65 -19.49 4.11
N ALA A 625 -4.58 -18.79 2.98
CA ALA A 625 -4.19 -19.41 1.71
C ALA A 625 -2.71 -19.83 1.66
N GLN A 626 -1.84 -19.23 2.46
CA GLN A 626 -0.44 -19.66 2.61
C GLN A 626 -0.34 -21.00 3.37
N ASN A 627 -1.30 -21.32 4.24
CA ASN A 627 -1.44 -22.62 4.87
C ASN A 627 -1.75 -23.69 3.81
N ARG A 628 -1.18 -24.89 3.96
CA ARG A 628 -1.39 -26.01 3.02
C ARG A 628 -2.84 -26.47 2.99
N VAL A 629 -3.47 -26.58 4.15
CA VAL A 629 -4.87 -26.97 4.31
C VAL A 629 -5.80 -25.84 3.89
N GLY A 630 -5.43 -24.59 4.22
CA GLY A 630 -6.23 -23.41 3.90
C GLY A 630 -6.20 -22.98 2.43
N HIS A 631 -5.20 -23.40 1.66
CA HIS A 631 -5.03 -22.99 0.26
C HIS A 631 -6.25 -23.30 -0.63
N GLY A 632 -6.70 -24.55 -0.65
CA GLY A 632 -7.90 -24.95 -1.41
C GLY A 632 -9.17 -24.32 -0.87
N LEU A 633 -9.30 -24.30 0.47
CA LEU A 633 -10.44 -23.75 1.18
C LEU A 633 -10.72 -22.28 0.80
N ILE A 634 -9.68 -21.45 0.72
CA ILE A 634 -9.82 -20.03 0.37
C ILE A 634 -10.21 -19.86 -1.09
N TRP A 635 -9.67 -20.66 -2.00
CA TRP A 635 -10.05 -20.58 -3.41
C TRP A 635 -11.54 -20.90 -3.60
N ASP A 636 -12.03 -21.95 -2.95
CA ASP A 636 -13.44 -22.33 -3.00
C ASP A 636 -14.33 -21.26 -2.36
N TYR A 637 -13.97 -20.80 -1.16
CA TYR A 637 -14.67 -19.73 -0.47
C TYR A 637 -14.81 -18.45 -1.31
N VAL A 638 -13.73 -18.01 -1.95
CA VAL A 638 -13.72 -16.80 -2.79
C VAL A 638 -14.63 -16.96 -4.01
N ARG A 639 -14.60 -18.13 -4.67
CA ARG A 639 -15.47 -18.39 -5.83
C ARG A 639 -16.94 -18.44 -5.46
N GLU A 640 -17.27 -19.08 -4.34
CA GLU A 640 -18.63 -19.21 -3.83
C GLU A 640 -19.21 -17.88 -3.35
N ASN A 641 -18.38 -17.03 -2.75
CA ASN A 641 -18.80 -15.78 -2.12
C ASN A 641 -18.45 -14.54 -2.95
N TRP A 642 -17.99 -14.69 -4.20
CA TRP A 642 -17.55 -13.57 -5.04
C TRP A 642 -18.57 -12.43 -5.15
N PRO A 643 -19.86 -12.67 -5.43
CA PRO A 643 -20.85 -11.58 -5.49
C PRO A 643 -20.93 -10.80 -4.17
N ARG A 644 -20.85 -11.52 -3.04
CA ARG A 644 -20.95 -10.95 -1.69
C ARG A 644 -19.69 -10.15 -1.32
N LEU A 645 -18.52 -10.59 -1.80
CA LEU A 645 -17.27 -9.83 -1.69
C LEU A 645 -17.35 -8.54 -2.52
N VAL A 646 -17.80 -8.63 -3.77
CA VAL A 646 -17.97 -7.46 -4.65
C VAL A 646 -19.00 -6.48 -4.08
N GLU A 647 -20.10 -6.97 -3.51
CA GLU A 647 -21.12 -6.15 -2.85
C GLU A 647 -20.54 -5.37 -1.67
N ARG A 648 -19.75 -6.04 -0.82
CA ARG A 648 -19.17 -5.42 0.38
C ARG A 648 -18.05 -4.43 0.07
N PHE A 649 -17.11 -4.82 -0.79
CA PHE A 649 -15.86 -4.08 -1.01
C PHE A 649 -15.88 -3.23 -2.29
N GLY A 650 -16.72 -3.58 -3.26
CA GLY A 650 -16.76 -2.98 -4.58
C GLY A 650 -15.74 -3.61 -5.54
N ILE A 651 -16.11 -3.71 -6.81
CA ILE A 651 -15.26 -4.32 -7.85
C ILE A 651 -13.94 -3.58 -8.11
N ASN A 652 -13.85 -2.33 -7.67
CA ASN A 652 -12.66 -1.48 -7.78
C ASN A 652 -11.77 -1.50 -6.53
N GLU A 653 -11.98 -2.42 -5.60
CA GLU A 653 -11.10 -2.62 -4.44
C GLU A 653 -9.80 -3.34 -4.86
N ARG A 654 -8.66 -2.65 -4.68
CA ARG A 654 -7.35 -3.11 -5.16
C ARG A 654 -6.88 -4.35 -4.39
N TYR A 655 -7.12 -4.42 -3.09
CA TYR A 655 -6.70 -5.57 -2.27
C TYR A 655 -7.46 -6.84 -2.63
N MET A 656 -8.75 -6.72 -2.99
CA MET A 656 -9.54 -7.83 -3.52
C MET A 656 -8.94 -8.35 -4.84
N GLY A 657 -8.56 -7.45 -5.74
CA GLY A 657 -7.88 -7.81 -7.00
C GLY A 657 -6.53 -8.49 -6.78
N ARG A 658 -5.68 -7.90 -5.93
CA ARG A 658 -4.33 -8.41 -5.59
C ARG A 658 -4.35 -9.72 -4.79
N MET A 659 -5.47 -10.05 -4.14
CA MET A 659 -5.63 -11.33 -3.46
C MET A 659 -5.58 -12.51 -4.45
N ILE A 660 -6.11 -12.35 -5.67
CA ILE A 660 -6.23 -13.45 -6.64
C ILE A 660 -4.87 -14.09 -6.97
N PRO A 661 -3.83 -13.35 -7.44
CA PRO A 661 -2.50 -13.93 -7.64
C PRO A 661 -1.94 -14.65 -6.41
N ALA A 662 -2.16 -14.10 -5.22
CA ALA A 662 -1.64 -14.67 -3.98
C ALA A 662 -2.27 -16.03 -3.66
N ILE A 663 -3.60 -16.13 -3.73
CA ILE A 663 -4.32 -17.35 -3.38
C ILE A 663 -4.22 -18.44 -4.44
N THR A 664 -3.89 -18.10 -5.69
CA THR A 664 -3.69 -19.08 -6.79
C THR A 664 -2.21 -19.34 -7.10
N SER A 665 -1.27 -18.71 -6.39
CA SER A 665 0.18 -18.75 -6.68
C SER A 665 0.81 -20.15 -6.77
N ARG A 666 0.21 -21.15 -6.12
CA ARG A 666 0.69 -22.54 -6.10
C ARG A 666 0.00 -23.45 -7.13
N PHE A 667 -0.95 -22.94 -7.90
CA PHE A 667 -1.60 -23.75 -8.94
C PHE A 667 -0.61 -24.02 -10.08
N ALA A 668 -0.57 -25.27 -10.53
CA ALA A 668 0.39 -25.75 -11.51
C ALA A 668 -0.19 -26.89 -12.38
N THR A 669 -1.51 -26.96 -12.52
CA THR A 669 -2.19 -28.00 -13.33
C THR A 669 -3.16 -27.35 -14.31
N GLN A 670 -3.38 -28.00 -15.46
CA GLN A 670 -4.34 -27.54 -16.46
C GLN A 670 -5.75 -27.40 -15.86
N THR A 671 -6.19 -28.37 -15.03
CA THR A 671 -7.48 -28.30 -14.35
C THR A 671 -7.64 -27.03 -13.51
N LYS A 672 -6.61 -26.60 -12.77
CA LYS A 672 -6.68 -25.37 -11.99
C LYS A 672 -6.68 -24.12 -12.85
N LEU A 673 -5.98 -24.15 -13.98
CA LEU A 673 -6.03 -23.07 -14.96
C LEU A 673 -7.43 -22.94 -15.56
N ASP A 674 -8.04 -24.05 -15.98
CA ASP A 674 -9.40 -24.08 -16.54
C ASP A 674 -10.45 -23.60 -15.52
N GLU A 675 -10.30 -23.99 -14.25
CA GLU A 675 -11.13 -23.49 -13.15
C GLU A 675 -11.05 -21.96 -13.01
N MET A 676 -9.85 -21.38 -13.12
CA MET A 676 -9.64 -19.93 -13.05
C MET A 676 -10.23 -19.21 -14.26
N GLU A 677 -9.97 -19.72 -15.46
CA GLU A 677 -10.49 -19.15 -16.71
C GLU A 677 -12.03 -19.16 -16.71
N SER A 678 -12.64 -20.26 -16.26
CA SER A 678 -14.09 -20.39 -16.09
C SER A 678 -14.64 -19.39 -15.07
N PHE A 679 -13.96 -19.22 -13.93
CA PHE A 679 -14.37 -18.27 -12.90
C PHE A 679 -14.28 -16.81 -13.40
N PHE A 680 -13.23 -16.46 -14.15
CA PHE A 680 -13.08 -15.12 -14.72
C PHE A 680 -14.06 -14.86 -15.86
N ALA A 681 -14.37 -15.87 -16.68
CA ALA A 681 -15.41 -15.78 -17.70
C ALA A 681 -16.81 -15.59 -17.09
N LYS A 682 -17.08 -16.22 -15.94
CA LYS A 682 -18.33 -16.02 -15.18
C LYS A 682 -18.49 -14.59 -14.65
N TYR A 683 -17.38 -13.94 -14.31
CA TYR A 683 -17.38 -12.56 -13.77
C TYR A 683 -16.42 -11.67 -14.57
N PRO A 684 -16.74 -11.32 -15.82
CA PRO A 684 -15.78 -10.67 -16.74
C PRO A 684 -15.32 -9.29 -16.26
N GLU A 685 -16.21 -8.53 -15.63
CA GLU A 685 -15.90 -7.24 -15.01
C GLU A 685 -15.01 -7.44 -13.78
N ALA A 686 -13.73 -7.10 -13.92
CA ALA A 686 -12.72 -7.27 -12.86
C ALA A 686 -12.30 -5.96 -12.20
N GLY A 687 -12.74 -4.79 -12.71
CA GLY A 687 -12.41 -3.48 -12.18
C GLY A 687 -10.91 -3.31 -11.94
N ALA A 688 -10.53 -2.95 -10.70
CA ALA A 688 -9.14 -2.80 -10.28
C ALA A 688 -8.32 -4.10 -10.31
N GLY A 689 -8.97 -5.27 -10.37
CA GLY A 689 -8.35 -6.58 -10.42
C GLY A 689 -8.01 -7.09 -11.82
N THR A 690 -8.30 -6.34 -12.89
CA THR A 690 -8.11 -6.79 -14.28
C THR A 690 -6.67 -7.26 -14.55
N ALA A 691 -5.67 -6.44 -14.19
CA ALA A 691 -4.26 -6.79 -14.36
C ALA A 691 -3.85 -7.99 -13.48
N ALA A 692 -4.31 -8.03 -12.24
CA ALA A 692 -4.01 -9.10 -11.29
C ALA A 692 -4.56 -10.45 -11.76
N ARG A 693 -5.74 -10.50 -12.40
CA ARG A 693 -6.27 -11.75 -12.98
C ARG A 693 -5.41 -12.25 -14.14
N LYS A 694 -4.92 -11.34 -15.00
CA LYS A 694 -4.00 -11.69 -16.08
C LYS A 694 -2.70 -12.24 -15.53
N GLU A 695 -2.10 -11.55 -14.55
CA GLU A 695 -0.90 -11.99 -13.84
C GLU A 695 -1.10 -13.38 -13.21
N ALA A 696 -2.25 -13.62 -12.57
CA ALA A 696 -2.56 -14.91 -11.96
C ALA A 696 -2.60 -16.06 -12.99
N LEU A 697 -3.22 -15.85 -14.16
CA LEU A 697 -3.23 -16.85 -15.24
C LEU A 697 -1.82 -17.08 -15.80
N GLU A 698 -1.05 -16.01 -16.01
CA GLU A 698 0.33 -16.11 -16.50
C GLU A 698 1.22 -16.87 -15.51
N ASN A 699 1.09 -16.61 -14.21
CA ASN A 699 1.81 -17.35 -13.16
C ASN A 699 1.49 -18.84 -13.19
N VAL A 700 0.22 -19.23 -13.31
CA VAL A 700 -0.17 -20.65 -13.37
C VAL A 700 0.31 -21.31 -14.66
N LYS A 701 0.23 -20.61 -15.81
CA LYS A 701 0.79 -21.08 -17.09
C LYS A 701 2.30 -21.29 -17.00
N ASN A 702 3.01 -20.37 -16.35
CA ASN A 702 4.45 -20.48 -16.11
C ASN A 702 4.78 -21.66 -15.19
N ASN A 703 4.00 -21.89 -14.12
CA ASN A 703 4.18 -23.03 -13.23
C ASN A 703 4.00 -24.37 -13.96
N ILE A 704 2.96 -24.49 -14.81
CA ILE A 704 2.72 -25.68 -15.65
C ILE A 704 3.92 -25.91 -16.56
N LYS A 705 4.32 -24.88 -17.32
CA LYS A 705 5.43 -24.96 -18.26
C LYS A 705 6.76 -25.30 -17.57
N TRP A 706 6.99 -24.73 -16.38
CA TRP A 706 8.19 -25.02 -15.60
C TRP A 706 8.24 -26.51 -15.22
N LEU A 707 7.11 -27.09 -14.79
CA LEU A 707 7.03 -28.52 -14.46
C LEU A 707 7.27 -29.38 -15.70
N GLU A 708 6.68 -29.04 -16.83
CA GLU A 708 6.87 -29.76 -18.10
C GLU A 708 8.34 -29.77 -18.55
N GLN A 709 9.06 -28.67 -18.36
CA GLN A 709 10.41 -28.49 -18.91
C GLN A 709 11.53 -28.85 -17.94
N ASN A 710 11.34 -28.63 -16.64
CA ASN A 710 12.43 -28.70 -15.66
C ASN A 710 12.28 -29.86 -14.66
N LYS A 711 11.07 -30.40 -14.43
CA LYS A 711 10.83 -31.41 -13.39
C LYS A 711 11.78 -32.60 -13.50
N ASP A 712 11.87 -33.22 -14.67
CA ASP A 712 12.70 -34.42 -14.87
C ASP A 712 14.20 -34.12 -14.69
N HIS A 713 14.65 -32.93 -15.13
CA HIS A 713 16.03 -32.51 -15.01
C HIS A 713 16.41 -32.27 -13.54
N VAL A 714 15.53 -31.60 -12.80
CA VAL A 714 15.67 -31.39 -11.35
C VAL A 714 15.65 -32.73 -10.61
N GLY A 715 14.78 -33.66 -11.01
CA GLY A 715 14.72 -35.01 -10.43
C GLY A 715 16.03 -35.78 -10.57
N LYS A 716 16.55 -35.89 -11.80
CA LYS A 716 17.84 -36.54 -12.08
C LYS A 716 18.99 -35.88 -11.32
N TRP A 717 18.98 -34.56 -11.23
CA TRP A 717 19.99 -33.83 -10.47
C TRP A 717 19.92 -34.18 -8.98
N LEU A 718 18.74 -34.16 -8.36
CA LEU A 718 18.55 -34.51 -6.94
C LEU A 718 19.00 -35.95 -6.63
N GLU A 719 18.67 -36.91 -7.51
CA GLU A 719 19.10 -38.30 -7.39
C GLU A 719 20.63 -38.41 -7.41
N SER A 720 21.30 -37.71 -8.34
CA SER A 720 22.77 -37.69 -8.42
C SER A 720 23.42 -37.18 -7.13
N GLN A 721 22.82 -36.19 -6.47
CA GLN A 721 23.36 -35.65 -5.22
C GLN A 721 23.22 -36.63 -4.05
N GLN A 722 22.13 -37.39 -4.01
CA GLN A 722 21.95 -38.45 -3.00
C GLN A 722 22.98 -39.56 -3.17
N THR A 723 23.25 -40.01 -4.39
CA THR A 723 24.29 -41.01 -4.67
C THR A 723 25.68 -40.53 -4.25
N LEU A 724 26.03 -39.28 -4.57
CA LEU A 724 27.30 -38.68 -4.15
C LEU A 724 27.45 -38.63 -2.62
N GLN A 725 26.38 -38.29 -1.89
CA GLN A 725 26.39 -38.27 -0.43
C GLN A 725 26.51 -39.67 0.19
N MET A 726 25.81 -40.68 -0.34
CA MET A 726 25.96 -42.06 0.12
C MET A 726 27.41 -42.53 -0.07
N ASN A 727 28.00 -42.26 -1.23
CA ASN A 727 29.39 -42.62 -1.50
C ASN A 727 30.37 -41.93 -0.55
N LYS A 728 30.17 -40.63 -0.24
CA LYS A 728 30.99 -39.92 0.78
C LYS A 728 30.89 -40.56 2.17
N LYS A 729 29.68 -40.95 2.61
CA LYS A 729 29.48 -41.61 3.91
C LYS A 729 30.13 -42.99 3.97
N VAL A 730 30.05 -43.78 2.89
CA VAL A 730 30.72 -45.09 2.80
C VAL A 730 32.24 -44.92 2.87
N ILE A 731 32.80 -43.92 2.19
CA ILE A 731 34.24 -43.63 2.26
C ILE A 731 34.65 -43.19 3.67
N GLN A 732 33.88 -42.31 4.33
CA GLN A 732 34.14 -41.87 5.70
C GLN A 732 33.96 -42.96 6.77
N GLN A 733 33.18 -44.02 6.50
CA GLN A 733 33.07 -45.19 7.39
C GLN A 733 34.18 -46.22 7.18
N ASN A 734 34.86 -46.17 6.02
CA ASN A 734 35.95 -47.06 5.65
C ASN A 734 37.34 -46.45 5.93
N ILE A 735 37.40 -45.19 6.36
CA ILE A 735 38.57 -44.49 6.94
C ILE A 735 38.38 -44.48 8.44
#